data_AF-A0A415E446-F1
#
_entry.id   AF-A0A415E446-F1
#
_cell.length_a   1.000
_cell.length_b   1.000
_cell.length_c   1.000
_cell.angle_alpha   90.00
_cell.angle_beta   90.00
_cell.angle_gamma   90.00
#
_symmetry.space_group_name_H-M   'P 1'
#
loop_
_entity.id
_entity.type
_entity.pdbx_description
1 polymer ?
#
loop_
_entity_poly.entity_id
_entity_poly.type
_entity_poly.pdbx_seq_one_letter_code
_entity_poly.pdbx_strand_id
1 'polypeptide(L)'
;MIKNKTQLNYKDILLVLLITGTMLITLTIVSYGASAPNASGRISESDGVNVRSSYSTSSSVVCTLPYNATVTISEEKYTVSGSSDKTKIWYYVSSAYGSGYIRSDLTSISYTSGITAKITKEANVRTGPGTTFSTVKKLSKGDSVKVVLKAAASGGSTWYKVNINGSYYYISASYLNLDTGSASNPPDIPSDNKNFEAQLAEFPTSYRAALRALHQKHPTWNFRAKKVGYSWSEALEKQISNVNANLVSISKPDAYKEVRSGTYNFATNTYIGKDGANWVAASKDAVAFYMDPRNWLEESSIFMFEPYTYDASYQKENIVKSILKTTALPSSASAYYVAAAQQVYGGQSYNISPTYLAAKTRIELGSSDFMIDGHSFTYGGKKYSGVYNTYNIGASDSADGSAATKGLVYAAGGSDGSGKSYLRPWNTLEKAVKGGAIYIANNFLDNNQYTAYLSRYNVLNGLGSVGTHQYATSVFSAATESSIMSSCYQDAGVFDEAFTFEIPVYENMPASVSPEPGSGNNNNYLDSLKVYEGDTLKSLTATFDRFTSSYKLKTKVSASSVTIKTTTNVNDAKVTVTGNTNLAVGTNKVTVKVTSSSGKVRYYYVTVVREKGDDNAYVPEKPTNVKVQSDSNEQVTLTWNGDAKATGYRVYWKKSGASSWSYNTVKDGTSWTKTMKYRGEIYEYKVAAYYEYKGEKIYSKESDVIKGATFGEANTLTGDLYSGYMTMKFNWDAIDGADGYRLRYKQTTSEKWNSVYVDGNTEVVKKMSYAGKEYEFKLAPYKKINGVRFISNEYSPLITVHTLQKPTVTLKNMYTKSIEVKWTEVGGITGYKVYRSTSKSGTYTLVKTVPAETTRFLNQGRTLGKRYYYKVRAYKDSIYDKTVYGPYSVVVSIKR
;
A
#
# COMPACT_ATOMS: atom_id res chain seq x y z
N MET A 1 9.42 -22.46 41.42
CA MET A 1 9.37 -23.31 40.20
C MET A 1 9.08 -22.39 39.00
N ILE A 2 9.84 -22.38 37.90
CA ILE A 2 9.99 -23.42 36.84
C ILE A 2 8.70 -23.50 36.01
N LYS A 3 8.68 -23.30 34.67
CA LYS A 3 9.76 -23.02 33.68
C LYS A 3 9.20 -22.42 32.36
N ASN A 4 10.09 -21.80 31.57
CA ASN A 4 10.18 -21.74 30.09
C ASN A 4 8.91 -21.53 29.21
N LYS A 5 8.82 -20.48 28.38
CA LYS A 5 9.62 -20.13 27.16
C LYS A 5 9.31 -20.97 25.91
N THR A 6 8.83 -20.28 24.87
CA THR A 6 9.49 -20.28 23.55
C THR A 6 9.37 -18.90 22.89
N GLN A 7 10.48 -18.33 22.44
CA GLN A 7 10.51 -17.26 21.44
C GLN A 7 11.03 -17.86 20.13
N LEU A 8 10.66 -17.28 19.00
CA LEU A 8 11.43 -17.35 17.76
C LEU A 8 11.69 -15.92 17.26
N ASN A 9 12.88 -15.70 16.72
CA ASN A 9 13.48 -14.38 16.66
C ASN A 9 13.52 -13.82 15.23
N TYR A 10 13.48 -12.50 15.11
CA TYR A 10 13.75 -11.81 13.83
C TYR A 10 15.27 -11.57 13.70
N LYS A 11 15.78 -11.63 12.45
CA LYS A 11 17.16 -11.28 12.02
C LYS A 11 18.26 -12.29 12.43
N ASP A 12 19.33 -12.55 11.65
CA ASP A 12 19.80 -12.02 10.35
C ASP A 12 20.37 -13.15 9.44
N ILE A 13 20.24 -13.01 8.11
CA ILE A 13 21.23 -13.44 7.10
C ILE A 13 21.31 -12.31 6.04
N LEU A 14 22.50 -12.04 5.48
CA LEU A 14 22.83 -10.77 4.81
C LEU A 14 23.65 -10.96 3.52
N LEU A 15 23.47 -10.03 2.55
CA LEU A 15 24.33 -9.81 1.37
C LEU A 15 24.33 -10.96 0.32
N VAL A 16 24.67 -10.84 -0.98
CA VAL A 16 25.45 -9.89 -1.83
C VAL A 16 24.70 -9.77 -3.20
N LEU A 17 24.76 -8.78 -4.12
CA LEU A 17 25.66 -7.65 -4.48
C LEU A 17 24.79 -6.42 -4.94
N LEU A 18 25.32 -5.57 -5.86
CA LEU A 18 24.62 -4.55 -6.66
C LEU A 18 24.87 -4.82 -8.16
N ILE A 19 23.92 -4.48 -9.04
CA ILE A 19 24.18 -3.91 -10.37
C ILE A 19 23.19 -2.76 -10.61
N THR A 20 23.66 -1.66 -11.23
CA THR A 20 22.88 -0.47 -11.54
C THR A 20 22.16 -0.58 -12.89
N GLY A 21 20.88 -0.21 -12.94
CA GLY A 21 20.11 -0.03 -14.18
C GLY A 21 19.00 1.00 -13.97
N THR A 22 18.82 1.91 -14.93
CA THR A 22 17.88 3.04 -14.84
C THR A 22 16.53 2.75 -15.52
N MET A 23 15.56 3.60 -15.19
CA MET A 23 14.35 3.92 -15.96
C MET A 23 13.07 3.05 -15.77
N LEU A 24 11.96 3.65 -16.20
CA LEU A 24 10.57 3.19 -16.30
C LEU A 24 9.71 3.01 -15.02
N ILE A 25 8.96 4.08 -14.73
CA ILE A 25 7.51 4.08 -14.47
C ILE A 25 6.98 2.98 -13.53
N THR A 26 7.01 3.24 -12.22
CA THR A 26 6.03 2.63 -11.29
C THR A 26 4.67 3.27 -11.52
N LEU A 27 3.90 2.74 -12.47
CA LEU A 27 2.51 3.14 -12.66
C LEU A 27 1.71 2.71 -11.42
N THR A 28 1.42 3.64 -10.50
CA THR A 28 0.49 3.34 -9.41
C THR A 28 -0.91 3.23 -10.00
N ILE A 29 -1.28 2.01 -10.39
CA ILE A 29 -2.65 1.67 -10.78
C ILE A 29 -3.54 1.95 -9.58
N VAL A 30 -4.20 3.11 -9.60
CA VAL A 30 -5.43 3.31 -8.83
C VAL A 30 -6.40 2.30 -9.40
N SER A 31 -6.82 1.33 -8.58
CA SER A 31 -7.83 0.35 -8.97
C SER A 31 -9.19 1.06 -9.01
N TYR A 32 -9.49 1.69 -10.15
CA TYR A 32 -10.81 2.22 -10.46
C TYR A 32 -11.80 1.03 -10.46
N GLY A 33 -12.61 0.95 -9.41
CA GLY A 33 -13.52 -0.18 -9.23
C GLY A 33 -14.62 -0.15 -10.29
N ALA A 34 -14.79 -1.27 -10.99
CA ALA A 34 -15.97 -1.49 -11.81
C ALA A 34 -17.26 -1.44 -10.95
N SER A 35 -18.39 -1.17 -11.58
CA SER A 35 -19.70 -1.51 -11.01
C SER A 35 -19.96 -3.03 -11.16
N ALA A 36 -20.85 -3.57 -10.33
CA ALA A 36 -21.38 -4.92 -10.56
C ALA A 36 -22.45 -4.88 -11.67
N PRO A 37 -22.69 -5.99 -12.39
CA PRO A 37 -23.72 -6.04 -13.42
C PRO A 37 -25.11 -5.81 -12.84
N ASN A 38 -26.00 -5.29 -13.68
CA ASN A 38 -27.43 -5.34 -13.43
C ASN A 38 -27.98 -6.73 -13.79
N ALA A 39 -29.13 -7.04 -13.20
CA ALA A 39 -30.03 -8.11 -13.61
C ALA A 39 -31.26 -7.51 -14.31
N SER A 40 -32.09 -8.32 -14.95
CA SER A 40 -33.41 -7.92 -15.42
C SER A 40 -34.52 -8.66 -14.67
N GLY A 41 -35.74 -8.16 -14.74
CA GLY A 41 -36.92 -8.81 -14.15
C GLY A 41 -38.21 -8.45 -14.86
N ARG A 42 -39.27 -9.18 -14.58
CA ARG A 42 -40.65 -8.87 -15.01
C ARG A 42 -41.61 -8.92 -13.83
N ILE A 43 -42.50 -7.93 -13.76
CA ILE A 43 -43.51 -7.80 -12.71
C ILE A 43 -44.52 -8.96 -12.76
N SER A 44 -44.70 -9.63 -11.61
CA SER A 44 -45.54 -10.82 -11.45
C SER A 44 -47.00 -10.52 -11.10
N GLU A 45 -47.28 -9.37 -10.50
CA GLU A 45 -48.62 -9.05 -9.99
C GLU A 45 -49.54 -8.55 -11.11
N SER A 46 -50.73 -9.14 -11.23
CA SER A 46 -51.77 -8.77 -12.21
C SER A 46 -52.18 -7.30 -12.12
N ASP A 47 -52.22 -6.78 -10.89
CA ASP A 47 -52.75 -5.47 -10.56
C ASP A 47 -51.66 -4.37 -10.62
N GLY A 48 -50.44 -4.76 -11.00
CA GLY A 48 -49.27 -3.90 -11.05
C GLY A 48 -48.58 -3.71 -9.69
N VAL A 49 -47.44 -3.02 -9.71
CA VAL A 49 -46.55 -2.84 -8.55
C VAL A 49 -46.18 -1.39 -8.36
N ASN A 50 -46.50 -0.86 -7.18
CA ASN A 50 -46.09 0.48 -6.75
C ASN A 50 -44.58 0.51 -6.44
N VAL A 51 -43.81 1.26 -7.24
CA VAL A 51 -42.40 1.57 -6.97
C VAL A 51 -42.33 2.61 -5.86
N ARG A 52 -41.47 2.37 -4.88
CA ARG A 52 -41.37 3.16 -3.65
C ARG A 52 -40.10 4.00 -3.60
N SER A 53 -40.16 5.19 -3.01
CA SER A 53 -39.01 6.09 -2.87
C SER A 53 -37.94 5.55 -1.91
N SER A 54 -38.30 4.60 -1.04
CA SER A 54 -37.39 3.86 -0.17
C SER A 54 -37.84 2.40 -0.04
N TYR A 55 -37.01 1.55 0.58
CA TYR A 55 -37.27 0.13 0.85
C TYR A 55 -38.30 -0.10 1.98
N SER A 56 -39.42 0.62 1.92
CA SER A 56 -40.58 0.49 2.82
C SER A 56 -41.89 0.70 2.08
N THR A 57 -42.89 -0.13 2.38
CA THR A 57 -44.27 0.00 1.89
C THR A 57 -44.96 1.29 2.36
N SER A 58 -44.47 1.92 3.43
CA SER A 58 -44.95 3.21 3.93
C SER A 58 -44.33 4.44 3.24
N SER A 59 -43.29 4.27 2.43
CA SER A 59 -42.68 5.40 1.71
C SER A 59 -43.50 5.79 0.47
N SER A 60 -43.30 7.01 -0.05
CA SER A 60 -44.08 7.53 -1.18
C SER A 60 -43.96 6.65 -2.41
N VAL A 61 -45.06 6.54 -3.16
CA VAL A 61 -45.05 5.95 -4.51
C VAL A 61 -44.32 6.92 -5.43
N VAL A 62 -43.38 6.40 -6.22
CA VAL A 62 -42.69 7.13 -7.29
C VAL A 62 -43.45 6.94 -8.60
N CYS A 63 -43.88 5.71 -8.87
CA CYS A 63 -44.70 5.31 -10.02
C CYS A 63 -45.32 3.93 -9.79
N THR A 64 -46.18 3.49 -10.71
CA THR A 64 -46.75 2.14 -10.73
C THR A 64 -46.34 1.42 -12.01
N LEU A 65 -45.85 0.20 -11.88
CA LEU A 65 -45.50 -0.68 -12.98
C LEU A 65 -46.70 -1.57 -13.33
N PRO A 66 -47.12 -1.69 -14.60
CA PRO A 66 -48.15 -2.66 -14.98
C PRO A 66 -47.64 -4.10 -14.87
N TYR A 67 -48.57 -5.06 -14.91
CA TYR A 67 -48.25 -6.50 -15.02
C TYR A 67 -47.35 -6.78 -16.24
N ASN A 68 -46.42 -7.73 -16.11
CA ASN A 68 -45.37 -8.04 -17.11
C ASN A 68 -44.41 -6.90 -17.48
N ALA A 69 -44.49 -5.71 -16.88
CA ALA A 69 -43.52 -4.64 -17.09
C ALA A 69 -42.09 -5.15 -16.85
N THR A 70 -41.18 -4.84 -17.77
CA THR A 70 -39.78 -5.25 -17.66
C THR A 70 -39.00 -4.19 -16.89
N VAL A 71 -38.14 -4.63 -15.97
CA VAL A 71 -37.34 -3.78 -15.08
C VAL A 71 -35.87 -4.14 -15.17
N THR A 72 -34.99 -3.14 -15.07
CA THR A 72 -33.58 -3.35 -14.77
C THR A 72 -33.39 -3.30 -13.26
N ILE A 73 -32.75 -4.33 -12.69
CA ILE A 73 -32.48 -4.47 -11.25
C ILE A 73 -30.99 -4.21 -11.02
N SER A 74 -30.65 -3.17 -10.27
CA SER A 74 -29.24 -2.77 -10.03
C SER A 74 -28.75 -3.04 -8.61
N GLU A 75 -29.64 -3.24 -7.63
CA GLU A 75 -29.27 -3.60 -6.26
C GLU A 75 -30.33 -4.47 -5.58
N GLU A 76 -29.89 -5.46 -4.80
CA GLU A 76 -30.71 -6.28 -3.90
C GLU A 76 -30.46 -5.90 -2.43
N LYS A 77 -31.42 -5.20 -1.80
CA LYS A 77 -31.32 -4.64 -0.45
C LYS A 77 -32.12 -5.49 0.56
N TYR A 78 -31.43 -6.09 1.51
CA TYR A 78 -32.05 -6.75 2.65
C TYR A 78 -32.43 -5.72 3.72
N THR A 79 -33.59 -5.86 4.36
CA THR A 79 -34.03 -4.98 5.47
C THR A 79 -33.94 -5.66 6.83
N VAL A 80 -34.02 -7.00 6.89
CA VAL A 80 -33.91 -7.80 8.12
C VAL A 80 -32.63 -8.63 8.11
N SER A 81 -31.91 -8.68 9.24
CA SER A 81 -30.68 -9.48 9.36
C SER A 81 -30.99 -10.98 9.36
N GLY A 82 -30.25 -11.77 8.57
CA GLY A 82 -30.36 -13.23 8.55
C GLY A 82 -31.64 -13.80 7.91
N SER A 83 -32.57 -12.97 7.44
CA SER A 83 -33.81 -13.43 6.81
C SER A 83 -33.65 -13.63 5.30
N SER A 84 -34.17 -14.73 4.77
CA SER A 84 -34.33 -15.02 3.33
C SER A 84 -35.76 -14.81 2.82
N ASP A 85 -36.67 -14.28 3.66
CA ASP A 85 -38.03 -13.89 3.27
C ASP A 85 -37.98 -12.80 2.19
N LYS A 86 -38.50 -13.12 0.99
CA LYS A 86 -38.55 -12.20 -0.16
C LYS A 86 -39.24 -10.87 0.17
N THR A 87 -40.21 -10.85 1.08
CA THR A 87 -40.91 -9.63 1.49
C THR A 87 -40.04 -8.68 2.33
N LYS A 88 -38.88 -9.15 2.81
CA LYS A 88 -37.84 -8.39 3.53
C LYS A 88 -36.61 -8.08 2.66
N ILE A 89 -36.69 -8.38 1.36
CA ILE A 89 -35.66 -8.11 0.36
C ILE A 89 -36.29 -7.22 -0.70
N TRP A 90 -35.64 -6.10 -1.01
CA TRP A 90 -36.12 -5.10 -1.95
C TRP A 90 -35.13 -4.96 -3.10
N TYR A 91 -35.63 -4.94 -4.34
CA TYR A 91 -34.82 -4.58 -5.49
C TYR A 91 -34.91 -3.07 -5.73
N TYR A 92 -33.76 -2.43 -5.96
CA TYR A 92 -33.76 -1.14 -6.66
C TYR A 92 -33.94 -1.43 -8.15
N VAL A 93 -35.03 -0.90 -8.71
CA VAL A 93 -35.43 -1.05 -10.10
C VAL A 93 -35.38 0.29 -10.84
N SER A 94 -35.03 0.23 -12.12
CA SER A 94 -35.29 1.27 -13.11
C SER A 94 -36.15 0.73 -14.26
N SER A 95 -37.01 1.60 -14.80
CA SER A 95 -38.04 1.27 -15.79
C SER A 95 -38.52 2.52 -16.52
N ALA A 96 -39.32 2.34 -17.58
CA ALA A 96 -40.05 3.40 -18.30
C ALA A 96 -40.79 4.37 -17.37
N TYR A 97 -41.42 3.81 -16.34
CA TYR A 97 -42.36 4.47 -15.44
C TYR A 97 -41.65 5.27 -14.34
N GLY A 98 -40.36 5.02 -14.11
CA GLY A 98 -39.58 5.60 -13.01
C GLY A 98 -38.59 4.61 -12.39
N SER A 99 -37.91 5.06 -11.34
CA SER A 99 -36.89 4.26 -10.62
C SER A 99 -37.05 4.38 -9.10
N GLY A 100 -36.80 3.30 -8.37
CA GLY A 100 -37.02 3.21 -6.92
C GLY A 100 -37.02 1.76 -6.44
N TYR A 101 -37.67 1.47 -5.33
CA TYR A 101 -37.65 0.16 -4.68
C TYR A 101 -38.96 -0.61 -4.86
N ILE A 102 -38.87 -1.91 -5.17
CA ILE A 102 -39.98 -2.87 -5.10
C ILE A 102 -39.58 -4.09 -4.25
N ARG A 103 -40.54 -4.83 -3.70
CA ARG A 103 -40.25 -6.07 -2.95
C ARG A 103 -39.87 -7.20 -3.92
N SER A 104 -38.94 -8.07 -3.52
CA SER A 104 -38.39 -9.13 -4.37
C SER A 104 -39.34 -10.29 -4.66
N ASP A 105 -40.48 -10.37 -3.98
CA ASP A 105 -41.58 -11.28 -4.30
C ASP A 105 -42.39 -10.85 -5.53
N LEU A 106 -42.37 -9.57 -5.89
CA LEU A 106 -43.25 -8.96 -6.91
C LEU A 106 -42.64 -8.88 -8.31
N THR A 107 -41.51 -9.55 -8.53
CA THR A 107 -40.83 -9.61 -9.82
C THR A 107 -40.02 -10.90 -9.96
N SER A 108 -39.93 -11.41 -11.19
CA SER A 108 -38.92 -12.40 -11.55
C SER A 108 -37.52 -11.76 -11.60
N ILE A 109 -36.46 -12.57 -11.57
CA ILE A 109 -35.09 -12.06 -11.73
C ILE A 109 -34.25 -12.98 -12.62
N SER A 110 -33.62 -12.38 -13.62
CA SER A 110 -32.77 -12.99 -14.63
C SER A 110 -31.39 -12.34 -14.57
N TYR A 111 -30.37 -13.13 -14.24
CA TYR A 111 -29.00 -12.63 -14.11
C TYR A 111 -28.27 -12.66 -15.46
N THR A 112 -27.44 -11.63 -15.69
CA THR A 112 -26.48 -11.62 -16.79
C THR A 112 -25.34 -12.63 -16.54
N SER A 113 -24.52 -12.90 -17.56
CA SER A 113 -23.40 -13.86 -17.53
C SER A 113 -22.34 -13.62 -16.44
N GLY A 114 -22.38 -12.46 -15.77
CA GLY A 114 -21.54 -12.07 -14.65
C GLY A 114 -20.10 -11.66 -15.03
N ILE A 115 -19.55 -10.71 -14.28
CA ILE A 115 -18.12 -10.31 -14.40
C ILE A 115 -17.25 -11.15 -13.48
N THR A 116 -16.05 -11.50 -13.93
CA THR A 116 -15.07 -12.20 -13.10
C THR A 116 -14.51 -11.26 -12.03
N ALA A 117 -14.40 -11.75 -10.80
CA ALA A 117 -13.84 -11.01 -9.68
C ALA A 117 -12.87 -11.91 -8.88
N LYS A 118 -11.72 -11.36 -8.52
CA LYS A 118 -10.64 -12.06 -7.81
C LYS A 118 -10.70 -11.81 -6.31
N ILE A 119 -10.52 -12.88 -5.55
CA ILE A 119 -10.52 -12.89 -4.09
C ILE A 119 -9.20 -12.28 -3.57
N THR A 120 -9.26 -11.12 -2.91
CA THR A 120 -8.08 -10.35 -2.47
C THR A 120 -7.47 -10.88 -1.18
N LYS A 121 -8.30 -11.53 -0.35
CA LYS A 121 -8.01 -12.17 0.93
C LYS A 121 -9.02 -13.29 1.13
N GLU A 122 -8.64 -14.34 1.88
CA GLU A 122 -9.54 -15.43 2.29
C GLU A 122 -10.94 -14.92 2.69
N ALA A 123 -11.98 -15.48 2.06
CA ALA A 123 -13.35 -14.98 2.13
C ALA A 123 -14.37 -16.09 2.35
N ASN A 124 -15.45 -15.77 3.08
CA ASN A 124 -16.58 -16.68 3.29
C ASN A 124 -17.72 -16.34 2.31
N VAL A 125 -18.10 -17.31 1.48
CA VAL A 125 -19.29 -17.28 0.63
C VAL A 125 -20.49 -17.79 1.43
N ARG A 126 -21.61 -17.06 1.39
CA ARG A 126 -22.76 -17.24 2.29
C ARG A 126 -24.09 -17.35 1.55
N THR A 127 -25.11 -17.85 2.25
CA THR A 127 -26.50 -17.94 1.79
C THR A 127 -27.23 -16.60 1.68
N GLY A 128 -26.70 -15.53 2.26
CA GLY A 128 -27.23 -14.17 2.19
C GLY A 128 -26.17 -13.11 2.53
N PRO A 129 -26.43 -11.82 2.26
CA PRO A 129 -25.48 -10.73 2.50
C PRO A 129 -25.48 -10.33 3.98
N GLY A 130 -24.56 -10.91 4.76
CA GLY A 130 -24.39 -10.60 6.18
C GLY A 130 -23.64 -11.70 6.94
N THR A 131 -23.09 -11.37 8.11
CA THR A 131 -22.37 -12.34 8.96
C THR A 131 -23.29 -13.34 9.67
N THR A 132 -24.59 -13.05 9.75
CA THR A 132 -25.66 -13.90 10.31
C THR A 132 -26.11 -15.02 9.38
N PHE A 133 -25.88 -14.92 8.07
CA PHE A 133 -26.19 -15.97 7.10
C PHE A 133 -25.14 -17.09 7.12
N SER A 134 -25.56 -18.34 6.91
CA SER A 134 -24.67 -19.50 6.92
C SER A 134 -23.58 -19.44 5.83
N THR A 135 -22.37 -19.86 6.18
CA THR A 135 -21.25 -20.02 5.23
C THR A 135 -21.41 -21.32 4.45
N VAL A 136 -21.37 -21.24 3.13
CA VAL A 136 -21.50 -22.39 2.20
C VAL A 136 -20.12 -22.87 1.75
N LYS A 137 -19.20 -21.95 1.47
CA LYS A 137 -17.81 -22.24 1.07
C LYS A 137 -16.86 -21.15 1.56
N LYS A 138 -15.61 -21.51 1.82
CA LYS A 138 -14.49 -20.57 1.97
C LYS A 138 -13.66 -20.54 0.68
N LEU A 139 -13.25 -19.36 0.25
CA LEU A 139 -12.40 -19.13 -0.92
C LEU A 139 -11.05 -18.54 -0.50
N SER A 140 -9.99 -18.93 -1.20
CA SER A 140 -8.61 -18.52 -0.96
C SER A 140 -8.25 -17.24 -1.72
N LYS A 141 -7.20 -16.54 -1.29
CA LYS A 141 -6.65 -15.41 -2.05
C LYS A 141 -6.17 -15.88 -3.43
N GLY A 142 -6.67 -15.26 -4.49
CA GLY A 142 -6.39 -15.62 -5.88
C GLY A 142 -7.51 -16.42 -6.56
N ASP A 143 -8.44 -17.02 -5.80
CA ASP A 143 -9.64 -17.64 -6.35
C ASP A 143 -10.47 -16.62 -7.14
N SER A 144 -11.29 -17.09 -8.09
CA SER A 144 -12.16 -16.25 -8.92
C SER A 144 -13.63 -16.66 -8.80
N VAL A 145 -14.53 -15.68 -8.86
CA VAL A 145 -16.00 -15.86 -8.84
C VAL A 145 -16.67 -14.97 -9.89
N LYS A 146 -17.86 -15.34 -10.34
CA LYS A 146 -18.67 -14.48 -11.23
C LYS A 146 -19.66 -13.64 -10.42
N VAL A 147 -19.45 -12.32 -10.37
CA VAL A 147 -20.38 -11.35 -9.76
C VAL A 147 -21.50 -11.03 -10.74
N VAL A 148 -22.75 -11.18 -10.31
CA VAL A 148 -23.96 -11.03 -11.15
C VAL A 148 -24.91 -9.92 -10.71
N LEU A 149 -24.82 -9.45 -9.46
CA LEU A 149 -25.61 -8.32 -8.95
C LEU A 149 -24.96 -7.70 -7.70
N LYS A 150 -25.17 -6.39 -7.48
CA LYS A 150 -24.87 -5.70 -6.21
C LYS A 150 -25.90 -6.07 -5.15
N ALA A 151 -25.46 -6.33 -3.92
CA ALA A 151 -26.34 -6.56 -2.78
C ALA A 151 -25.96 -5.68 -1.59
N ALA A 152 -26.92 -5.42 -0.70
CA ALA A 152 -26.69 -4.71 0.55
C ALA A 152 -27.34 -5.43 1.74
N ALA A 153 -26.54 -5.64 2.79
CA ALA A 153 -27.00 -6.17 4.06
C ALA A 153 -27.98 -5.19 4.74
N SER A 154 -28.74 -5.68 5.73
CA SER A 154 -29.64 -4.83 6.55
C SER A 154 -28.91 -3.61 7.14
N GLY A 155 -27.76 -3.84 7.78
CA GLY A 155 -26.85 -2.81 8.30
C GLY A 155 -26.08 -1.99 7.24
N GLY A 156 -26.50 -2.01 5.97
CA GLY A 156 -26.00 -1.12 4.92
C GLY A 156 -24.66 -1.51 4.27
N SER A 157 -23.97 -2.53 4.75
CA SER A 157 -22.72 -3.00 4.15
C SER A 157 -22.93 -3.58 2.75
N THR A 158 -22.05 -3.26 1.80
CA THR A 158 -22.09 -3.77 0.42
C THR A 158 -21.57 -5.19 0.30
N TRP A 159 -22.32 -6.03 -0.41
CA TRP A 159 -22.00 -7.40 -0.80
C TRP A 159 -22.19 -7.54 -2.31
N TYR A 160 -21.71 -8.64 -2.88
CA TYR A 160 -22.00 -9.03 -4.25
C TYR A 160 -22.66 -10.40 -4.26
N LYS A 161 -23.70 -10.53 -5.08
CA LYS A 161 -24.33 -11.80 -5.43
C LYS A 161 -23.46 -12.45 -6.52
N VAL A 162 -23.08 -13.70 -6.31
CA VAL A 162 -22.14 -14.45 -7.16
C VAL A 162 -22.76 -15.75 -7.64
N ASN A 163 -22.50 -16.12 -8.90
CA ASN A 163 -22.77 -17.45 -9.40
C ASN A 163 -21.55 -18.36 -9.16
N ILE A 164 -21.80 -19.54 -8.60
CA ILE A 164 -20.82 -20.62 -8.44
C ILE A 164 -21.52 -21.92 -8.86
N ASN A 165 -21.06 -22.50 -9.97
CA ASN A 165 -21.57 -23.75 -10.55
C ASN A 165 -23.11 -23.75 -10.73
N GLY A 166 -23.67 -22.64 -11.23
CA GLY A 166 -25.12 -22.50 -11.44
C GLY A 166 -25.90 -21.99 -10.23
N SER A 167 -25.40 -22.19 -9.01
CA SER A 167 -26.01 -21.71 -7.77
C SER A 167 -25.61 -20.27 -7.44
N TYR A 168 -26.51 -19.53 -6.78
CA TYR A 168 -26.28 -18.12 -6.41
C TYR A 168 -26.04 -17.97 -4.90
N TYR A 169 -24.96 -17.26 -4.55
CA TYR A 169 -24.52 -17.01 -3.17
C TYR A 169 -24.02 -15.58 -3.00
N TYR A 170 -23.54 -15.23 -1.80
CA TYR A 170 -23.14 -13.87 -1.44
C TYR A 170 -21.74 -13.81 -0.84
N ILE A 171 -21.02 -12.73 -1.15
CA ILE A 171 -19.68 -12.44 -0.62
C ILE A 171 -19.52 -10.95 -0.37
N SER A 172 -18.85 -10.57 0.73
CA SER A 172 -18.64 -9.16 1.10
C SER A 172 -17.76 -8.47 0.06
N ALA A 173 -18.16 -7.27 -0.39
CA ALA A 173 -17.45 -6.53 -1.43
C ALA A 173 -15.99 -6.24 -1.05
N SER A 174 -15.70 -6.12 0.25
CA SER A 174 -14.35 -5.87 0.80
C SER A 174 -13.32 -7.00 0.60
N TYR A 175 -13.73 -8.19 0.14
CA TYR A 175 -12.82 -9.30 -0.20
C TYR A 175 -12.66 -9.55 -1.70
N LEU A 176 -13.28 -8.72 -2.53
CA LEU A 176 -13.22 -8.82 -3.98
C LEU A 176 -12.50 -7.62 -4.56
N ASN A 177 -11.63 -7.87 -5.53
CA ASN A 177 -11.36 -6.91 -6.58
C ASN A 177 -12.17 -7.39 -7.78
N LEU A 178 -13.11 -6.55 -8.26
CA LEU A 178 -13.77 -6.82 -9.54
C LEU A 178 -12.68 -6.77 -10.60
N ASP A 179 -12.42 -7.89 -11.26
CA ASP A 179 -11.24 -8.04 -12.09
C ASP A 179 -11.55 -7.42 -13.45
N THR A 180 -11.10 -6.19 -13.66
CA THR A 180 -11.01 -5.59 -14.99
C THR A 180 -9.85 -6.23 -15.77
N GLY A 181 -9.87 -7.56 -15.90
CA GLY A 181 -9.73 -8.10 -17.24
C GLY A 181 -10.82 -7.39 -18.04
N SER A 182 -10.40 -6.55 -19.00
CA SER A 182 -11.25 -5.62 -19.74
C SER A 182 -12.59 -6.28 -20.00
N ALA A 183 -13.71 -5.65 -19.57
CA ALA A 183 -15.04 -6.22 -19.75
C ALA A 183 -15.15 -6.59 -21.22
N SER A 184 -15.11 -7.90 -21.52
CA SER A 184 -14.36 -8.35 -22.70
C SER A 184 -15.07 -7.88 -23.95
N ASN A 185 -14.59 -6.75 -24.49
CA ASN A 185 -15.07 -6.13 -25.72
C ASN A 185 -15.37 -7.30 -26.65
N PRO A 186 -16.64 -7.53 -27.04
CA PRO A 186 -16.96 -8.65 -27.92
C PRO A 186 -15.99 -8.52 -29.09
N PRO A 187 -15.07 -9.49 -29.26
CA PRO A 187 -13.70 -9.20 -29.67
C PRO A 187 -13.70 -8.38 -30.94
N ASP A 188 -12.81 -7.37 -31.04
CA ASP A 188 -12.87 -6.25 -32.01
C ASP A 188 -12.58 -6.69 -33.46
N ILE A 189 -13.36 -7.67 -33.88
CA ILE A 189 -13.41 -8.40 -35.13
C ILE A 189 -14.39 -7.63 -36.01
N PRO A 190 -14.02 -7.27 -37.24
CA PRO A 190 -14.93 -6.67 -38.20
C PRO A 190 -16.16 -7.55 -38.44
N SER A 191 -17.34 -6.93 -38.42
CA SER A 191 -18.57 -7.54 -38.92
C SER A 191 -18.50 -7.77 -40.43
N ASP A 192 -19.14 -8.83 -40.93
CA ASP A 192 -19.33 -9.04 -42.37
C ASP A 192 -20.19 -7.92 -43.02
N ASN A 193 -20.94 -7.15 -42.21
CA ASN A 193 -21.65 -5.96 -42.66
C ASN A 193 -20.70 -4.80 -42.95
N LYS A 194 -20.18 -4.76 -44.18
CA LYS A 194 -19.27 -3.72 -44.69
C LYS A 194 -19.80 -2.28 -44.54
N ASN A 195 -21.12 -2.07 -44.59
CA ASN A 195 -21.71 -0.73 -44.43
C ASN A 195 -21.60 -0.25 -42.98
N PHE A 196 -21.82 -1.15 -42.02
CA PHE A 196 -21.63 -0.87 -40.59
C PHE A 196 -20.15 -0.71 -40.23
N GLU A 197 -19.24 -1.51 -40.80
CA GLU A 197 -17.80 -1.32 -40.59
C GLU A 197 -17.28 0.00 -41.18
N ALA A 198 -17.87 0.49 -42.28
CA ALA A 198 -17.59 1.83 -42.81
C ALA A 198 -18.04 2.94 -41.85
N GLN A 199 -19.21 2.82 -41.20
CA GLN A 199 -19.64 3.72 -40.12
C GLN A 199 -18.65 3.68 -38.94
N LEU A 200 -18.21 2.48 -38.52
CA LEU A 200 -17.25 2.31 -37.44
C LEU A 200 -15.86 2.89 -37.72
N ALA A 201 -15.47 3.01 -38.99
CA ALA A 201 -14.20 3.63 -39.37
C ALA A 201 -14.11 5.10 -38.91
N GLU A 202 -15.23 5.83 -38.89
CA GLU A 202 -15.28 7.22 -38.40
C GLU A 202 -15.02 7.33 -36.89
N PHE A 203 -15.28 6.27 -36.12
CA PHE A 203 -15.19 6.27 -34.65
C PHE A 203 -13.80 5.90 -34.13
N PRO A 204 -13.31 6.54 -33.03
CA PRO A 204 -12.15 6.08 -32.30
C PRO A 204 -12.35 4.65 -31.78
N THR A 205 -11.26 3.89 -31.65
CA THR A 205 -11.28 2.48 -31.21
C THR A 205 -12.00 2.28 -29.87
N SER A 206 -11.95 3.25 -28.95
CA SER A 206 -12.62 3.19 -27.64
C SER A 206 -14.16 3.30 -27.68
N TYR A 207 -14.77 3.47 -28.86
CA TYR A 207 -16.22 3.38 -29.06
C TYR A 207 -16.65 2.03 -29.69
N ARG A 208 -15.80 1.43 -30.52
CA ARG A 208 -16.19 0.44 -31.54
C ARG A 208 -16.87 -0.82 -30.97
N ALA A 209 -16.32 -1.39 -29.91
CA ALA A 209 -16.84 -2.62 -29.31
C ALA A 209 -18.29 -2.50 -28.81
N ALA A 210 -18.67 -1.36 -28.23
CA ALA A 210 -20.05 -1.11 -27.79
C ALA A 210 -21.00 -0.94 -28.99
N LEU A 211 -20.55 -0.22 -30.03
CA LEU A 211 -21.32 -0.08 -31.28
C LEU A 211 -21.49 -1.44 -31.99
N ARG A 212 -20.49 -2.33 -31.97
CA ARG A 212 -20.64 -3.72 -32.47
C ARG A 212 -21.64 -4.52 -31.63
N ALA A 213 -21.62 -4.38 -30.31
CA ALA A 213 -22.58 -5.03 -29.42
C ALA A 213 -24.03 -4.56 -29.64
N LEU A 214 -24.23 -3.28 -29.95
CA LEU A 214 -25.54 -2.75 -30.34
C LEU A 214 -25.97 -3.26 -31.72
N HIS A 215 -25.13 -3.16 -32.74
CA HIS A 215 -25.46 -3.59 -34.09
C HIS A 215 -25.72 -5.10 -34.21
N GLN A 216 -25.09 -5.92 -33.35
CA GLN A 216 -25.38 -7.36 -33.27
C GLN A 216 -26.83 -7.65 -32.82
N LYS A 217 -27.39 -6.81 -31.95
CA LYS A 217 -28.79 -6.89 -31.50
C LYS A 217 -29.74 -6.23 -32.51
N HIS A 218 -29.30 -5.10 -33.08
CA HIS A 218 -30.10 -4.21 -33.93
C HIS A 218 -29.39 -3.94 -35.28
N PRO A 219 -29.46 -4.88 -36.25
CA PRO A 219 -28.74 -4.76 -37.52
C PRO A 219 -29.25 -3.63 -38.43
N THR A 220 -30.42 -3.07 -38.12
CA THR A 220 -31.08 -1.93 -38.79
C THR A 220 -30.60 -0.56 -38.30
N TRP A 221 -29.95 -0.50 -37.13
CA TRP A 221 -29.50 0.75 -36.52
C TRP A 221 -28.24 1.31 -37.20
N ASN A 222 -28.20 2.63 -37.35
CA ASN A 222 -27.12 3.37 -38.01
C ASN A 222 -26.39 4.31 -37.03
N PHE A 223 -25.07 4.39 -37.14
CA PHE A 223 -24.22 5.19 -36.26
C PHE A 223 -23.40 6.19 -37.08
N ARG A 224 -23.37 7.47 -36.68
CA ARG A 224 -22.65 8.55 -37.37
C ARG A 224 -21.79 9.33 -36.39
N ALA A 225 -20.52 9.58 -36.71
CA ALA A 225 -19.60 10.26 -35.79
C ALA A 225 -19.65 11.79 -35.96
N LYS A 226 -20.18 12.51 -34.96
CA LYS A 226 -20.18 13.99 -34.97
C LYS A 226 -18.90 14.53 -34.35
N LYS A 227 -17.93 14.89 -35.20
CA LYS A 227 -16.68 15.56 -34.78
C LYS A 227 -16.99 16.93 -34.19
N VAL A 228 -16.55 17.21 -32.97
CA VAL A 228 -16.80 18.52 -32.33
C VAL A 228 -15.71 19.57 -32.60
N GLY A 229 -14.51 19.15 -33.04
CA GLY A 229 -13.40 20.04 -33.42
C GLY A 229 -12.57 20.64 -32.27
N TYR A 230 -12.54 19.99 -31.11
CA TYR A 230 -11.69 20.33 -29.96
C TYR A 230 -11.57 19.14 -28.99
N SER A 231 -10.67 19.22 -28.00
CA SER A 231 -10.37 18.08 -27.13
C SER A 231 -11.41 17.84 -26.04
N TRP A 232 -11.51 16.58 -25.60
CA TRP A 232 -12.29 16.17 -24.43
C TRP A 232 -11.93 16.97 -23.17
N SER A 233 -10.63 17.24 -22.97
CA SER A 233 -10.12 18.03 -21.86
C SER A 233 -10.65 19.47 -21.86
N GLU A 234 -10.63 20.14 -23.01
CA GLU A 234 -11.15 21.51 -23.15
C GLU A 234 -12.66 21.54 -22.96
N ALA A 235 -13.37 20.60 -23.58
CA ALA A 235 -14.82 20.45 -23.44
C ALA A 235 -15.23 20.32 -21.96
N LEU A 236 -14.57 19.44 -21.22
CA LEU A 236 -14.86 19.17 -19.81
C LEU A 236 -14.48 20.35 -18.89
N GLU A 237 -13.32 20.97 -19.07
CA GLU A 237 -12.92 22.15 -18.29
C GLU A 237 -13.86 23.34 -18.53
N LYS A 238 -14.26 23.56 -19.78
CA LYS A 238 -15.26 24.57 -20.13
C LYS A 238 -16.63 24.24 -19.51
N GLN A 239 -17.08 22.99 -19.59
CA GLN A 239 -18.33 22.55 -18.98
C GLN A 239 -18.36 22.81 -17.47
N ILE A 240 -17.32 22.43 -16.72
CA ILE A 240 -17.25 22.59 -15.24
C ILE A 240 -16.90 24.01 -14.77
N SER A 241 -16.59 24.92 -15.69
CA SER A 241 -16.39 26.34 -15.35
C SER A 241 -17.67 26.93 -14.74
N ASN A 242 -18.82 26.62 -15.34
CA ASN A 242 -20.14 27.03 -14.91
C ASN A 242 -20.76 26.03 -13.91
N VAL A 243 -20.55 26.28 -12.61
CA VAL A 243 -21.11 25.46 -11.50
C VAL A 243 -22.62 25.57 -11.31
N ASN A 244 -23.28 26.52 -11.98
CA ASN A 244 -24.75 26.64 -11.94
C ASN A 244 -25.41 25.80 -13.06
N ALA A 245 -24.66 25.50 -14.13
CA ALA A 245 -25.08 24.67 -15.26
C ALA A 245 -24.88 23.16 -15.06
N ASN A 246 -24.37 22.72 -13.92
CA ASN A 246 -23.98 21.33 -13.67
C ASN A 246 -24.35 20.93 -12.24
N LEU A 247 -25.57 20.41 -12.06
CA LEU A 247 -26.13 20.11 -10.75
C LEU A 247 -26.38 18.62 -10.50
N VAL A 248 -26.29 18.22 -9.24
CA VAL A 248 -26.72 16.93 -8.70
C VAL A 248 -27.58 17.15 -7.46
N SER A 249 -28.46 16.20 -7.14
CA SER A 249 -29.15 16.24 -5.85
C SER A 249 -28.15 16.10 -4.70
N ILE A 250 -28.35 16.85 -3.62
CA ILE A 250 -27.55 16.80 -2.39
C ILE A 250 -27.51 15.39 -1.75
N SER A 251 -28.52 14.56 -2.06
CA SER A 251 -28.64 13.15 -1.67
C SER A 251 -27.67 12.19 -2.37
N LYS A 252 -27.04 12.58 -3.50
CA LYS A 252 -25.98 11.80 -4.13
C LYS A 252 -24.75 11.71 -3.20
N PRO A 253 -23.93 10.65 -3.29
CA PRO A 253 -22.71 10.53 -2.51
C PRO A 253 -21.73 11.69 -2.70
N ASP A 254 -20.85 11.93 -1.73
CA ASP A 254 -19.98 13.12 -1.71
C ASP A 254 -18.99 13.20 -2.89
N ALA A 255 -18.66 12.08 -3.52
CA ALA A 255 -17.84 12.05 -4.74
C ALA A 255 -18.50 12.74 -5.94
N TYR A 256 -19.84 12.82 -5.98
CA TYR A 256 -20.61 13.49 -7.03
C TYR A 256 -20.67 15.01 -6.87
N LYS A 257 -20.29 15.53 -5.70
CA LYS A 257 -20.55 16.92 -5.31
C LYS A 257 -19.23 17.70 -5.25
N GLU A 258 -19.23 18.91 -5.80
CA GLU A 258 -18.03 19.73 -5.96
C GLU A 258 -17.63 20.42 -4.65
N VAL A 259 -16.37 20.29 -4.26
CA VAL A 259 -15.80 20.92 -3.05
C VAL A 259 -14.79 21.99 -3.47
N ARG A 260 -15.30 23.19 -3.78
CA ARG A 260 -14.48 24.39 -4.06
C ARG A 260 -15.11 25.65 -3.45
N SER A 261 -14.39 26.77 -3.49
CA SER A 261 -14.95 28.05 -3.04
C SER A 261 -16.21 28.39 -3.84
N GLY A 262 -17.27 28.84 -3.16
CA GLY A 262 -18.57 29.11 -3.78
C GLY A 262 -19.43 27.87 -4.10
N THR A 263 -18.99 26.64 -3.78
CA THR A 263 -19.83 25.42 -3.84
C THR A 263 -19.94 24.68 -2.51
N TYR A 264 -19.01 24.92 -1.58
CA TYR A 264 -18.96 24.27 -0.26
C TYR A 264 -18.65 25.28 0.84
N ASN A 265 -19.36 25.19 1.96
CA ASN A 265 -19.11 25.97 3.17
C ASN A 265 -18.19 25.17 4.10
N PHE A 266 -16.89 25.49 4.04
CA PHE A 266 -15.83 24.87 4.83
C PHE A 266 -15.92 25.17 6.34
N ALA A 267 -16.75 26.12 6.80
CA ALA A 267 -16.92 26.40 8.23
C ALA A 267 -18.00 25.50 8.88
N THR A 268 -19.01 25.09 8.12
CA THR A 268 -20.10 24.20 8.56
C THR A 268 -20.01 22.79 7.96
N ASN A 269 -19.04 22.55 7.06
CA ASN A 269 -18.89 21.33 6.27
C ASN A 269 -20.13 20.91 5.46
N THR A 270 -20.85 21.89 4.92
CA THR A 270 -22.06 21.69 4.11
C THR A 270 -21.91 22.16 2.66
N TYR A 271 -22.61 21.52 1.74
CA TYR A 271 -22.69 21.96 0.34
C TYR A 271 -23.61 23.18 0.18
N ILE A 272 -23.28 24.07 -0.76
CA ILE A 272 -24.04 25.28 -1.04
C ILE A 272 -25.04 24.98 -2.16
N GLY A 273 -26.33 25.17 -1.86
CA GLY A 273 -27.43 25.05 -2.82
C GLY A 273 -27.27 26.00 -4.01
N LYS A 274 -27.66 25.53 -5.19
CA LYS A 274 -27.61 26.25 -6.48
C LYS A 274 -28.97 26.42 -7.12
N ASP A 275 -29.86 25.46 -6.88
CA ASP A 275 -31.26 25.50 -7.26
C ASP A 275 -32.07 24.95 -6.07
N GLY A 276 -32.68 25.86 -5.31
CA GLY A 276 -33.12 25.60 -3.94
C GLY A 276 -32.00 25.04 -3.02
N ALA A 277 -32.40 24.39 -1.94
CA ALA A 277 -31.48 23.75 -0.99
C ALA A 277 -31.00 22.35 -1.42
N ASN A 278 -31.73 21.69 -2.33
CA ASN A 278 -31.58 20.27 -2.63
C ASN A 278 -30.71 19.96 -3.86
N TRP A 279 -30.35 20.96 -4.67
CA TRP A 279 -29.45 20.82 -5.81
C TRP A 279 -28.15 21.57 -5.58
N VAL A 280 -27.03 20.89 -5.80
CA VAL A 280 -25.68 21.40 -5.52
C VAL A 280 -24.77 21.16 -6.73
N ALA A 281 -23.67 21.91 -6.83
CA ALA A 281 -22.73 21.79 -7.94
C ALA A 281 -22.13 20.38 -8.05
N ALA A 282 -22.17 19.81 -9.25
CA ALA A 282 -21.62 18.51 -9.59
C ALA A 282 -20.09 18.55 -9.66
N SER A 283 -19.44 17.50 -9.15
CA SER A 283 -17.99 17.34 -9.24
C SER A 283 -17.53 17.13 -10.68
N LYS A 284 -16.25 17.43 -10.96
CA LYS A 284 -15.64 17.16 -12.28
C LYS A 284 -15.85 15.71 -12.74
N ASP A 285 -15.79 14.74 -11.83
CA ASP A 285 -15.94 13.32 -12.16
C ASP A 285 -17.40 12.98 -12.50
N ALA A 286 -18.37 13.58 -11.81
CA ALA A 286 -19.78 13.42 -12.16
C ALA A 286 -20.07 14.01 -13.54
N VAL A 287 -19.58 15.22 -13.83
CA VAL A 287 -19.74 15.84 -15.15
C VAL A 287 -19.06 15.00 -16.23
N ALA A 288 -17.83 14.52 -16.00
CA ALA A 288 -17.14 13.64 -16.93
C ALA A 288 -17.92 12.34 -17.20
N PHE A 289 -18.45 11.68 -16.17
CA PHE A 289 -19.24 10.46 -16.30
C PHE A 289 -20.49 10.66 -17.18
N TYR A 290 -21.29 11.70 -16.91
CA TYR A 290 -22.50 11.95 -17.71
C TYR A 290 -22.21 12.54 -19.10
N MET A 291 -21.09 13.25 -19.27
CA MET A 291 -20.71 13.86 -20.55
C MET A 291 -19.97 12.88 -21.48
N ASP A 292 -19.39 11.78 -21.00
CA ASP A 292 -18.64 10.84 -21.86
C ASP A 292 -19.61 10.02 -22.73
N PRO A 293 -19.63 10.19 -24.07
CA PRO A 293 -20.64 9.54 -24.91
C PRO A 293 -20.60 8.02 -24.83
N ARG A 294 -19.44 7.46 -24.49
CA ARG A 294 -19.18 6.01 -24.45
C ARG A 294 -19.85 5.31 -23.26
N ASN A 295 -20.24 6.03 -22.22
CA ASN A 295 -21.01 5.50 -21.10
C ASN A 295 -22.47 5.20 -21.46
N TRP A 296 -22.92 5.64 -22.65
CA TRP A 296 -24.33 5.62 -23.06
C TRP A 296 -24.54 4.84 -24.37
N LEU A 297 -23.64 3.91 -24.69
CA LEU A 297 -23.68 3.07 -25.90
C LEU A 297 -24.34 1.71 -25.61
N GLU A 298 -25.48 1.74 -24.93
CA GLU A 298 -26.31 0.59 -24.59
C GLU A 298 -27.78 0.86 -24.95
N GLU A 299 -28.59 -0.17 -25.14
CA GLU A 299 -29.98 -0.08 -25.65
C GLU A 299 -30.87 0.88 -24.86
N SER A 300 -30.66 0.98 -23.55
CA SER A 300 -31.37 1.88 -22.63
C SER A 300 -30.86 3.32 -22.60
N SER A 301 -29.84 3.66 -23.40
CA SER A 301 -29.15 4.97 -23.32
C SER A 301 -28.62 5.54 -24.65
N ILE A 302 -28.61 4.76 -25.73
CA ILE A 302 -28.16 5.18 -27.07
C ILE A 302 -29.05 6.27 -27.69
N PHE A 303 -30.34 6.30 -27.32
CA PHE A 303 -31.32 7.30 -27.79
C PHE A 303 -31.00 8.74 -27.35
N MET A 304 -30.01 8.94 -26.47
CA MET A 304 -29.43 10.25 -26.17
C MET A 304 -28.83 10.93 -27.42
N PHE A 305 -28.51 10.13 -28.43
CA PHE A 305 -27.93 10.53 -29.70
C PHE A 305 -28.91 10.42 -30.88
N GLU A 306 -30.19 10.09 -30.65
CA GLU A 306 -31.21 10.12 -31.72
C GLU A 306 -31.40 11.57 -32.21
N PRO A 307 -31.32 11.85 -33.52
CA PRO A 307 -31.57 13.16 -34.07
C PRO A 307 -33.07 13.47 -34.08
N TYR A 308 -33.44 14.55 -33.40
CA TYR A 308 -34.79 15.09 -33.34
C TYR A 308 -35.21 15.76 -34.66
N THR A 309 -34.38 15.78 -35.69
CA THR A 309 -34.74 16.23 -37.04
C THR A 309 -35.56 15.16 -37.78
N TYR A 310 -36.44 15.59 -38.70
CA TYR A 310 -37.22 14.63 -39.48
C TYR A 310 -36.36 13.88 -40.49
N ASP A 311 -36.39 12.55 -40.41
CA ASP A 311 -35.84 11.61 -41.39
C ASP A 311 -36.97 10.72 -41.93
N ALA A 312 -37.43 11.07 -43.13
CA ALA A 312 -38.53 10.39 -43.81
C ALA A 312 -38.21 8.92 -44.20
N SER A 313 -36.97 8.44 -44.06
CA SER A 313 -36.63 7.05 -44.35
C SER A 313 -37.26 6.07 -43.35
N TYR A 314 -37.21 6.37 -42.05
CA TYR A 314 -37.75 5.52 -40.97
C TYR A 314 -38.86 6.16 -40.12
N GLN A 315 -38.98 7.49 -40.03
CA GLN A 315 -39.93 8.14 -39.11
C GLN A 315 -41.36 8.21 -39.67
N LYS A 316 -42.00 7.05 -39.85
CA LYS A 316 -43.31 6.88 -40.52
C LYS A 316 -44.52 7.11 -39.61
N GLU A 317 -45.67 7.40 -40.22
CA GLU A 317 -46.94 7.61 -39.50
C GLU A 317 -47.41 6.38 -38.70
N ASN A 318 -47.09 5.15 -39.11
CA ASN A 318 -47.43 3.95 -38.32
C ASN A 318 -46.69 3.89 -36.98
N ILE A 319 -45.43 4.34 -36.93
CA ILE A 319 -44.64 4.43 -35.69
C ILE A 319 -45.24 5.49 -34.76
N VAL A 320 -45.58 6.66 -35.31
CA VAL A 320 -46.33 7.72 -34.60
C VAL A 320 -47.65 7.17 -34.04
N LYS A 321 -48.44 6.43 -34.83
CA LYS A 321 -49.69 5.78 -34.38
C LYS A 321 -49.45 4.76 -33.27
N SER A 322 -48.37 3.98 -33.32
CA SER A 322 -48.03 3.03 -32.26
C SER A 322 -47.66 3.73 -30.95
N ILE A 323 -46.87 4.81 -30.99
CA ILE A 323 -46.52 5.60 -29.81
C ILE A 323 -47.76 6.26 -29.20
N LEU A 324 -48.61 6.90 -30.02
CA LEU A 324 -49.79 7.62 -29.53
C LEU A 324 -50.82 6.70 -28.85
N LYS A 325 -50.92 5.41 -29.23
CA LYS A 325 -51.75 4.41 -28.52
C LYS A 325 -51.38 4.22 -27.03
N THR A 326 -50.17 4.63 -26.62
CA THR A 326 -49.74 4.59 -25.21
C THR A 326 -50.18 5.84 -24.42
N THR A 327 -50.81 6.82 -25.07
CA THR A 327 -51.30 8.08 -24.50
C THR A 327 -52.83 8.14 -24.52
N ALA A 328 -53.42 9.18 -23.94
CA ALA A 328 -54.86 9.46 -24.08
C ALA A 328 -55.25 10.14 -25.42
N LEU A 329 -54.30 10.37 -26.34
CA LEU A 329 -54.60 10.98 -27.63
C LEU A 329 -55.27 9.98 -28.59
N PRO A 330 -56.28 10.41 -29.39
CA PRO A 330 -56.86 9.56 -30.41
C PRO A 330 -55.84 9.28 -31.51
N SER A 331 -55.80 8.05 -32.05
CA SER A 331 -54.80 7.68 -33.07
C SER A 331 -54.89 8.48 -34.38
N SER A 332 -55.99 9.20 -34.62
CA SER A 332 -56.12 10.17 -35.72
C SER A 332 -55.25 11.41 -35.55
N ALA A 333 -54.82 11.73 -34.33
CA ALA A 333 -53.92 12.86 -34.06
C ALA A 333 -52.53 12.69 -34.72
N SER A 334 -52.15 11.48 -35.13
CA SER A 334 -50.91 11.20 -35.87
C SER A 334 -50.73 12.09 -37.10
N ALA A 335 -51.83 12.44 -37.78
CA ALA A 335 -51.82 13.34 -38.92
C ALA A 335 -51.30 14.74 -38.54
N TYR A 336 -51.57 15.22 -37.31
CA TYR A 336 -51.04 16.51 -36.82
C TYR A 336 -49.54 16.45 -36.57
N TYR A 337 -49.02 15.32 -36.07
CA TYR A 337 -47.58 15.13 -35.84
C TYR A 337 -46.81 15.06 -37.16
N VAL A 338 -47.30 14.28 -38.14
CA VAL A 338 -46.70 14.24 -39.49
C VAL A 338 -46.80 15.61 -40.18
N ALA A 339 -47.93 16.31 -40.06
CA ALA A 339 -48.06 17.68 -40.57
C ALA A 339 -47.31 18.75 -39.76
N ALA A 340 -46.72 18.40 -38.61
CA ALA A 340 -45.81 19.25 -37.84
C ALA A 340 -44.33 18.97 -38.17
N ALA A 341 -44.04 17.86 -38.85
CA ALA A 341 -42.68 17.41 -39.11
C ALA A 341 -41.92 18.31 -40.11
N GLN A 342 -42.65 18.86 -41.08
CA GLN A 342 -42.14 19.83 -42.05
C GLN A 342 -43.18 20.95 -42.20
N GLN A 343 -42.92 22.10 -41.58
CA GLN A 343 -43.86 23.23 -41.54
C GLN A 343 -43.13 24.57 -41.67
N VAL A 344 -43.78 25.54 -42.32
CA VAL A 344 -43.26 26.90 -42.49
C VAL A 344 -44.00 27.85 -41.55
N TYR A 345 -43.27 28.62 -40.75
CA TYR A 345 -43.83 29.62 -39.84
C TYR A 345 -42.91 30.85 -39.78
N GLY A 346 -43.49 32.05 -39.89
CA GLY A 346 -42.73 33.32 -39.92
C GLY A 346 -41.77 33.48 -41.11
N GLY A 347 -41.90 32.64 -42.15
CA GLY A 347 -40.95 32.58 -43.29
C GLY A 347 -39.81 31.57 -43.11
N GLN A 348 -39.67 30.94 -41.94
CA GLN A 348 -38.69 29.90 -41.64
C GLN A 348 -39.30 28.51 -41.75
N SER A 349 -38.54 27.55 -42.28
CA SER A 349 -38.92 26.14 -42.38
C SER A 349 -38.37 25.35 -41.19
N TYR A 350 -39.22 24.59 -40.51
CA TYR A 350 -38.85 23.77 -39.36
C TYR A 350 -38.98 22.28 -39.73
N ASN A 351 -37.94 21.50 -39.44
CA ASN A 351 -37.83 20.08 -39.81
C ASN A 351 -37.54 19.20 -38.59
N ILE A 352 -38.58 18.56 -38.03
CA ILE A 352 -38.57 17.93 -36.70
C ILE A 352 -39.25 16.55 -36.71
N SER A 353 -38.67 15.57 -36.03
CA SER A 353 -39.10 14.17 -36.05
C SER A 353 -40.52 14.01 -35.47
N PRO A 354 -41.50 13.48 -36.24
CA PRO A 354 -42.85 13.24 -35.73
C PRO A 354 -42.86 12.07 -34.72
N THR A 355 -41.90 11.14 -34.84
CA THR A 355 -41.63 10.07 -33.88
C THR A 355 -41.18 10.65 -32.53
N TYR A 356 -40.18 11.54 -32.55
CA TYR A 356 -39.72 12.26 -31.35
C TYR A 356 -40.84 13.10 -30.73
N LEU A 357 -41.62 13.83 -31.53
CA LEU A 357 -42.72 14.64 -31.01
C LEU A 357 -43.81 13.80 -30.33
N ALA A 358 -44.19 12.65 -30.93
CA ALA A 358 -45.14 11.73 -30.31
C ALA A 358 -44.59 11.12 -29.01
N ALA A 359 -43.31 10.72 -29.00
CA ALA A 359 -42.65 10.21 -27.81
C ALA A 359 -42.48 11.28 -26.73
N LYS A 360 -42.16 12.52 -27.09
CA LYS A 360 -42.11 13.67 -26.17
C LYS A 360 -43.48 13.96 -25.56
N THR A 361 -44.58 13.84 -26.31
CA THR A 361 -45.93 13.91 -25.73
C THR A 361 -46.20 12.78 -24.74
N ARG A 362 -45.78 11.54 -25.02
CA ARG A 362 -45.86 10.41 -24.07
C ARG A 362 -44.99 10.64 -22.82
N ILE A 363 -43.82 11.26 -22.95
CA ILE A 363 -42.93 11.63 -21.84
C ILE A 363 -43.58 12.71 -20.95
N GLU A 364 -44.12 13.78 -21.54
CA GLU A 364 -44.65 14.92 -20.77
C GLU A 364 -46.04 14.67 -20.16
N LEU A 365 -46.87 13.80 -20.78
CA LEU A 365 -48.26 13.57 -20.33
C LEU A 365 -48.50 12.17 -19.73
N GLY A 366 -47.62 11.19 -19.99
CA GLY A 366 -47.85 9.80 -19.64
C GLY A 366 -49.10 9.24 -20.32
N SER A 367 -50.14 8.98 -19.54
CA SER A 367 -51.49 8.59 -19.99
C SER A 367 -52.57 9.58 -19.55
N SER A 368 -52.19 10.80 -19.17
CA SER A 368 -53.13 11.85 -18.75
C SER A 368 -53.74 12.57 -19.95
N ASP A 369 -55.01 12.92 -19.82
CA ASP A 369 -55.81 13.74 -20.74
C ASP A 369 -55.86 15.23 -20.35
N PHE A 370 -55.49 15.59 -19.11
CA PHE A 370 -55.62 16.94 -18.51
C PHE A 370 -55.04 18.11 -19.32
N MET A 371 -54.07 17.86 -20.19
CA MET A 371 -53.44 18.89 -21.05
C MET A 371 -53.93 18.87 -22.50
N ILE A 372 -54.83 17.95 -22.86
CA ILE A 372 -55.19 17.58 -24.23
C ILE A 372 -56.70 17.33 -24.43
N ASP A 373 -57.51 17.45 -23.38
CA ASP A 373 -58.97 17.41 -23.33
C ASP A 373 -59.66 18.69 -23.85
N GLY A 374 -58.90 19.76 -24.10
CA GLY A 374 -59.42 21.11 -24.36
C GLY A 374 -59.71 21.88 -23.08
N HIS A 375 -58.80 21.74 -22.10
CA HIS A 375 -59.01 22.08 -20.70
C HIS A 375 -59.63 23.46 -20.42
N SER A 376 -60.44 23.50 -19.36
CA SER A 376 -61.14 24.70 -18.90
C SER A 376 -60.91 24.93 -17.42
N PHE A 377 -60.24 26.04 -17.08
CA PHE A 377 -59.69 26.30 -15.75
C PHE A 377 -59.73 27.79 -15.39
N THR A 378 -59.39 28.12 -14.13
CA THR A 378 -59.25 29.49 -13.66
C THR A 378 -57.85 29.70 -13.09
N TYR A 379 -57.18 30.78 -13.50
CA TYR A 379 -55.84 31.14 -12.99
C TYR A 379 -55.73 32.66 -12.86
N GLY A 380 -55.24 33.16 -11.72
CA GLY A 380 -55.14 34.60 -11.45
C GLY A 380 -56.50 35.34 -11.51
N GLY A 381 -57.61 34.66 -11.16
CA GLY A 381 -58.97 35.20 -11.26
C GLY A 381 -59.58 35.20 -12.67
N LYS A 382 -58.80 34.91 -13.73
CA LYS A 382 -59.25 34.83 -15.12
C LYS A 382 -59.63 33.40 -15.49
N LYS A 383 -60.74 33.23 -16.22
CA LYS A 383 -61.18 31.94 -16.79
C LYS A 383 -60.54 31.69 -18.16
N TYR A 384 -60.23 30.43 -18.43
CA TYR A 384 -59.67 29.92 -19.68
C TYR A 384 -60.46 28.66 -20.09
N SER A 385 -60.59 28.38 -21.39
CA SER A 385 -61.35 27.24 -21.90
C SER A 385 -60.87 26.84 -23.30
N GLY A 386 -60.96 25.55 -23.63
CA GLY A 386 -60.59 25.01 -24.94
C GLY A 386 -59.08 24.98 -25.18
N VAL A 387 -58.25 24.88 -24.13
CA VAL A 387 -56.79 25.03 -24.23
C VAL A 387 -56.08 23.68 -24.26
N TYR A 388 -55.10 23.52 -25.16
CA TYR A 388 -54.32 22.29 -25.36
C TYR A 388 -52.82 22.57 -25.23
N ASN A 389 -52.04 21.66 -24.65
CA ASN A 389 -50.58 21.74 -24.56
C ASN A 389 -49.93 20.35 -24.51
N THR A 390 -49.68 19.76 -25.69
CA THR A 390 -49.16 18.40 -25.90
C THR A 390 -47.73 18.15 -25.45
N TYR A 391 -47.00 19.18 -25.00
CA TYR A 391 -45.59 19.07 -24.61
C TYR A 391 -45.27 19.85 -23.31
N ASN A 392 -46.30 20.19 -22.52
CA ASN A 392 -46.17 20.89 -21.23
C ASN A 392 -45.40 22.24 -21.30
N ILE A 393 -45.29 22.85 -22.48
CA ILE A 393 -44.43 24.04 -22.71
C ILE A 393 -44.95 25.23 -21.90
N GLY A 394 -44.04 25.90 -21.19
CA GLY A 394 -44.36 27.02 -20.31
C GLY A 394 -44.81 26.61 -18.90
N ALA A 395 -44.88 25.31 -18.60
CA ALA A 395 -44.91 24.85 -17.22
C ALA A 395 -43.62 25.26 -16.49
N SER A 396 -43.75 25.59 -15.22
CA SER A 396 -42.64 25.96 -14.34
C SER A 396 -43.00 25.64 -12.90
N ASP A 397 -42.05 25.17 -12.12
CA ASP A 397 -42.28 24.74 -10.73
C ASP A 397 -42.93 25.83 -9.88
N SER A 398 -43.77 25.40 -8.94
CA SER A 398 -44.37 26.26 -7.92
C SER A 398 -44.75 25.46 -6.69
N ALA A 399 -44.68 26.12 -5.53
CA ALA A 399 -44.99 25.51 -4.24
C ALA A 399 -46.48 25.11 -4.06
N ASP A 400 -47.35 25.52 -4.98
CA ASP A 400 -48.78 25.18 -5.04
C ASP A 400 -49.10 24.02 -6.01
N GLY A 401 -48.10 23.47 -6.72
CA GLY A 401 -48.29 22.42 -7.72
C GLY A 401 -48.89 22.87 -9.06
N SER A 402 -49.14 24.17 -9.28
CA SER A 402 -49.85 24.70 -10.47
C SER A 402 -49.05 24.68 -11.79
N ALA A 403 -47.92 23.96 -11.85
CA ALA A 403 -47.00 23.97 -13.00
C ALA A 403 -47.68 23.64 -14.35
N ALA A 404 -48.48 22.57 -14.40
CA ALA A 404 -49.25 22.21 -15.61
C ALA A 404 -50.25 23.31 -16.00
N THR A 405 -50.95 23.90 -15.02
CA THR A 405 -51.87 25.03 -15.21
C THR A 405 -51.15 26.26 -15.79
N LYS A 406 -49.92 26.54 -15.37
CA LYS A 406 -49.09 27.61 -16.00
C LYS A 406 -48.74 27.26 -17.45
N GLY A 407 -48.48 25.99 -17.76
CA GLY A 407 -48.32 25.52 -19.14
C GLY A 407 -49.57 25.78 -19.99
N LEU A 408 -50.77 25.58 -19.43
CA LEU A 408 -52.02 25.97 -20.10
C LEU A 408 -52.18 27.49 -20.23
N VAL A 409 -51.78 28.30 -19.23
CA VAL A 409 -51.75 29.77 -19.37
C VAL A 409 -50.79 30.22 -20.47
N TYR A 410 -49.61 29.60 -20.58
CA TYR A 410 -48.69 29.85 -21.69
C TYR A 410 -49.34 29.51 -23.04
N ALA A 411 -49.96 28.32 -23.14
CA ALA A 411 -50.65 27.85 -24.35
C ALA A 411 -51.83 28.76 -24.76
N ALA A 412 -52.54 29.36 -23.80
CA ALA A 412 -53.60 30.34 -24.00
C ALA A 412 -53.10 31.73 -24.49
N GLY A 413 -51.79 31.89 -24.72
CA GLY A 413 -51.18 33.16 -25.14
C GLY A 413 -50.70 34.05 -24.00
N GLY A 414 -50.58 33.52 -22.79
CA GLY A 414 -50.18 34.27 -21.58
C GLY A 414 -51.35 34.65 -20.69
N SER A 415 -51.03 35.27 -19.54
CA SER A 415 -52.03 35.73 -18.57
C SER A 415 -52.92 36.85 -19.13
N ASP A 416 -52.37 37.70 -19.99
CA ASP A 416 -53.11 38.70 -20.77
C ASP A 416 -53.85 38.06 -21.97
N GLY A 417 -53.26 37.06 -22.61
CA GLY A 417 -53.74 36.40 -23.84
C GLY A 417 -53.23 37.06 -25.14
N SER A 418 -52.24 37.95 -25.04
CA SER A 418 -51.73 38.70 -26.21
C SER A 418 -50.84 37.84 -27.11
N GLY A 419 -50.10 36.88 -26.56
CA GLY A 419 -49.04 36.14 -27.24
C GLY A 419 -49.52 35.32 -28.44
N LYS A 420 -49.04 35.66 -29.64
CA LYS A 420 -49.34 34.95 -30.91
C LYS A 420 -48.17 34.12 -31.46
N SER A 421 -47.00 34.17 -30.81
CA SER A 421 -45.85 33.36 -31.22
C SER A 421 -46.15 31.86 -31.09
N TYR A 422 -45.63 31.07 -32.03
CA TYR A 422 -45.78 29.62 -32.09
C TYR A 422 -47.24 29.15 -32.23
N LEU A 423 -48.02 29.80 -33.10
CA LEU A 423 -49.45 29.48 -33.37
C LEU A 423 -50.41 29.65 -32.18
N ARG A 424 -50.02 30.41 -31.14
CA ARG A 424 -50.86 30.64 -29.95
C ARG A 424 -52.00 31.64 -30.19
N PRO A 425 -53.16 31.51 -29.51
CA PRO A 425 -53.47 30.50 -28.51
C PRO A 425 -53.68 29.09 -29.10
N TRP A 426 -53.20 28.07 -28.40
CA TRP A 426 -53.39 26.66 -28.76
C TRP A 426 -54.80 26.19 -28.39
N ASN A 427 -55.79 26.73 -29.09
CA ASN A 427 -57.20 26.46 -28.87
C ASN A 427 -57.75 25.26 -29.69
N THR A 428 -56.86 24.47 -30.28
CA THR A 428 -57.13 23.16 -30.86
C THR A 428 -55.93 22.24 -30.63
N LEU A 429 -56.16 20.93 -30.57
CA LEU A 429 -55.10 19.92 -30.46
C LEU A 429 -54.05 20.06 -31.59
N GLU A 430 -54.49 20.29 -32.82
CA GLU A 430 -53.60 20.51 -33.96
C GLU A 430 -52.66 21.71 -33.75
N LYS A 431 -53.16 22.84 -33.22
CA LYS A 431 -52.34 24.01 -32.92
C LYS A 431 -51.35 23.76 -31.80
N ALA A 432 -51.69 22.96 -30.79
CA ALA A 432 -50.75 22.56 -29.76
C ALA A 432 -49.62 21.70 -30.34
N VAL A 433 -49.96 20.67 -31.12
CA VAL A 433 -48.98 19.77 -31.76
C VAL A 433 -48.04 20.56 -32.69
N LYS A 434 -48.59 21.34 -33.62
CA LYS A 434 -47.79 22.14 -34.57
C LYS A 434 -47.03 23.28 -33.91
N GLY A 435 -47.70 24.05 -33.06
CA GLY A 435 -47.12 25.22 -32.37
C GLY A 435 -45.99 24.84 -31.41
N GLY A 436 -46.20 23.80 -30.60
CA GLY A 436 -45.15 23.27 -29.73
C GLY A 436 -43.97 22.66 -30.50
N ALA A 437 -44.22 22.04 -31.66
CA ALA A 437 -43.15 21.56 -32.54
C ALA A 437 -42.30 22.70 -33.11
N ILE A 438 -42.91 23.83 -33.55
CA ILE A 438 -42.16 25.03 -33.96
C ILE A 438 -41.34 25.57 -32.76
N TYR A 439 -41.93 25.63 -31.57
CA TYR A 439 -41.22 26.08 -30.37
C TYR A 439 -39.97 25.22 -30.07
N ILE A 440 -40.10 23.88 -30.11
CA ILE A 440 -38.97 22.98 -29.86
C ILE A 440 -37.90 23.12 -30.96
N ALA A 441 -38.30 23.16 -32.23
CA ALA A 441 -37.39 23.29 -33.36
C ALA A 441 -36.60 24.61 -33.32
N ASN A 442 -37.28 25.75 -33.20
CA ASN A 442 -36.70 27.09 -33.16
C ASN A 442 -35.71 27.28 -32.01
N ASN A 443 -35.98 26.71 -30.83
CA ASN A 443 -35.14 26.94 -29.66
C ASN A 443 -33.94 25.98 -29.62
N PHE A 444 -34.06 24.75 -30.13
CA PHE A 444 -33.00 23.73 -29.99
C PHE A 444 -32.45 23.20 -31.32
N LEU A 445 -33.28 22.70 -32.22
CA LEU A 445 -32.81 22.02 -33.43
C LEU A 445 -32.03 22.98 -34.35
N ASP A 446 -32.60 24.17 -34.57
CA ASP A 446 -32.02 25.22 -35.42
C ASP A 446 -30.72 25.80 -34.82
N ASN A 447 -30.47 25.57 -33.52
CA ASN A 447 -29.25 25.92 -32.80
C ASN A 447 -28.28 24.72 -32.66
N ASN A 448 -28.30 23.73 -33.56
CA ASN A 448 -27.46 22.52 -33.49
C ASN A 448 -27.65 21.66 -32.21
N GLN A 449 -28.78 21.80 -31.50
CA GLN A 449 -29.09 21.07 -30.27
C GLN A 449 -30.17 20.01 -30.48
N TYR A 450 -30.06 19.27 -31.57
CA TYR A 450 -31.05 18.31 -32.08
C TYR A 450 -30.94 16.89 -31.50
N THR A 451 -30.31 16.68 -30.33
CA THR A 451 -30.36 15.41 -29.57
C THR A 451 -30.38 15.73 -28.07
N ALA A 452 -30.77 14.78 -27.21
CA ALA A 452 -30.70 14.97 -25.74
C ALA A 452 -29.26 15.31 -25.27
N TYR A 453 -28.24 14.72 -25.90
CA TYR A 453 -26.85 15.04 -25.60
C TYR A 453 -26.49 16.48 -26.01
N LEU A 454 -26.86 16.88 -27.23
CA LEU A 454 -26.52 18.20 -27.77
C LEU A 454 -27.30 19.32 -27.06
N SER A 455 -28.57 19.09 -26.72
CA SER A 455 -29.38 19.99 -25.89
C SER A 455 -28.85 20.10 -24.46
N ARG A 456 -28.20 19.05 -23.93
CA ARG A 456 -27.58 19.09 -22.60
C ARG A 456 -26.21 19.75 -22.55
N TYR A 457 -25.34 19.56 -23.54
CA TYR A 457 -23.93 20.00 -23.47
C TYR A 457 -23.53 21.13 -24.44
N ASN A 458 -24.34 21.40 -25.48
CA ASN A 458 -24.12 22.47 -26.46
C ASN A 458 -22.74 22.44 -27.15
N VAL A 459 -22.37 21.27 -27.68
CA VAL A 459 -20.98 21.00 -28.12
C VAL A 459 -20.70 21.23 -29.61
N LEU A 460 -21.71 21.34 -30.46
CA LEU A 460 -21.51 21.62 -31.89
C LEU A 460 -21.39 23.11 -32.24
N ASN A 461 -21.78 24.02 -31.33
CA ASN A 461 -21.62 25.47 -31.51
C ASN A 461 -20.23 25.98 -31.05
N GLY A 462 -19.21 25.12 -31.15
CA GLY A 462 -17.83 25.41 -30.74
C GLY A 462 -17.61 25.49 -29.22
N LEU A 463 -16.33 25.42 -28.82
CA LEU A 463 -15.91 25.43 -27.41
C LEU A 463 -16.42 26.65 -26.61
N GLY A 464 -16.67 27.79 -27.26
CA GLY A 464 -17.26 28.97 -26.61
C GLY A 464 -18.64 28.71 -26.00
N SER A 465 -19.42 27.82 -26.59
CA SER A 465 -20.85 27.59 -26.28
C SER A 465 -21.09 26.47 -25.26
N VAL A 466 -20.12 25.58 -25.06
CA VAL A 466 -20.22 24.45 -24.10
C VAL A 466 -20.53 24.97 -22.70
N GLY A 467 -21.48 24.33 -22.01
CA GLY A 467 -21.95 24.78 -20.69
C GLY A 467 -22.88 26.00 -20.72
N THR A 468 -23.39 26.39 -21.90
CA THR A 468 -24.37 27.48 -22.09
C THR A 468 -25.57 26.99 -22.91
N HIS A 469 -26.71 27.69 -22.84
CA HIS A 469 -27.96 27.35 -23.55
C HIS A 469 -28.34 25.85 -23.45
N GLN A 470 -28.36 25.31 -22.24
CA GLN A 470 -28.65 23.90 -22.00
C GLN A 470 -30.14 23.70 -21.68
N TYR A 471 -30.72 22.59 -22.12
CA TYR A 471 -32.10 22.20 -21.79
C TYR A 471 -32.32 22.00 -20.28
N ALA A 472 -31.30 21.54 -19.55
CA ALA A 472 -31.38 21.30 -18.11
C ALA A 472 -30.03 21.53 -17.40
N THR A 473 -30.09 21.86 -16.10
CA THR A 473 -28.92 22.04 -15.22
C THR A 473 -28.45 20.71 -14.61
N SER A 474 -29.35 19.75 -14.36
CA SER A 474 -29.00 18.44 -13.81
C SER A 474 -28.10 17.67 -14.78
N VAL A 475 -26.98 17.11 -14.30
CA VAL A 475 -25.99 16.45 -15.18
C VAL A 475 -26.50 15.17 -15.85
N PHE A 476 -27.49 14.51 -15.23
CA PHE A 476 -28.02 13.22 -15.68
C PHE A 476 -29.26 13.32 -16.57
N SER A 477 -29.78 14.52 -16.85
CA SER A 477 -31.02 14.76 -17.59
C SER A 477 -31.08 14.06 -18.94
N ALA A 478 -30.02 14.14 -19.76
CA ALA A 478 -29.97 13.48 -21.06
C ALA A 478 -30.01 11.95 -20.97
N ALA A 479 -29.41 11.36 -19.92
CA ALA A 479 -29.50 9.93 -19.64
C ALA A 479 -30.90 9.51 -19.15
N THR A 480 -31.57 10.36 -18.38
CA THR A 480 -32.98 10.15 -18.02
C THR A 480 -33.89 10.26 -19.23
N GLU A 481 -33.78 11.31 -20.05
CA GLU A 481 -34.58 11.49 -21.28
C GLU A 481 -34.38 10.30 -22.23
N SER A 482 -33.14 9.87 -22.47
CA SER A 482 -32.85 8.70 -23.30
C SER A 482 -33.42 7.39 -22.75
N SER A 483 -33.41 7.20 -21.43
CA SER A 483 -33.93 5.97 -20.81
C SER A 483 -35.45 5.87 -20.92
N ILE A 484 -36.14 7.01 -20.76
CA ILE A 484 -37.59 7.07 -20.98
C ILE A 484 -37.90 6.96 -22.48
N MET A 485 -37.15 7.61 -23.36
CA MET A 485 -37.30 7.53 -24.83
C MET A 485 -37.16 6.08 -25.34
N SER A 486 -36.06 5.41 -24.97
CA SER A 486 -35.82 3.99 -25.23
C SER A 486 -37.02 3.14 -24.78
N SER A 487 -37.50 3.39 -23.57
CA SER A 487 -38.65 2.66 -23.02
C SER A 487 -39.97 2.96 -23.74
N CYS A 488 -40.20 4.20 -24.21
CA CYS A 488 -41.38 4.55 -25.01
C CYS A 488 -41.39 3.79 -26.34
N TYR A 489 -40.24 3.60 -26.98
CA TYR A 489 -40.13 2.81 -28.20
C TYR A 489 -40.29 1.30 -27.95
N GLN A 490 -39.90 0.78 -26.78
CA GLN A 490 -40.19 -0.59 -26.35
C GLN A 490 -41.69 -0.80 -26.08
N ASP A 491 -42.32 0.06 -25.26
CA ASP A 491 -43.75 0.00 -24.94
C ASP A 491 -44.64 0.18 -26.19
N ALA A 492 -44.19 0.95 -27.17
CA ALA A 492 -44.88 1.14 -28.46
C ALA A 492 -44.60 0.01 -29.49
N GLY A 493 -43.66 -0.91 -29.22
CA GLY A 493 -43.31 -2.00 -30.12
C GLY A 493 -42.60 -1.56 -31.41
N VAL A 494 -41.79 -0.49 -31.34
CA VAL A 494 -41.08 0.12 -32.49
C VAL A 494 -39.56 0.16 -32.28
N PHE A 495 -39.03 -0.65 -31.36
CA PHE A 495 -37.64 -0.57 -30.90
C PHE A 495 -36.60 -0.97 -31.96
N ASP A 496 -36.94 -1.97 -32.79
CA ASP A 496 -36.03 -2.57 -33.78
C ASP A 496 -36.07 -1.83 -35.14
N GLU A 497 -36.82 -0.72 -35.22
CA GLU A 497 -36.89 0.16 -36.40
C GLU A 497 -35.51 0.76 -36.75
N ALA A 498 -35.37 1.27 -37.97
CA ALA A 498 -34.07 1.70 -38.53
C ALA A 498 -33.55 3.06 -38.01
N PHE A 499 -33.47 3.22 -36.69
CA PHE A 499 -32.97 4.41 -36.02
C PHE A 499 -31.56 4.81 -36.46
N THR A 500 -31.27 6.10 -36.34
CA THR A 500 -29.95 6.68 -36.56
C THR A 500 -29.47 7.35 -35.28
N PHE A 501 -28.19 7.19 -34.94
CA PHE A 501 -27.57 7.78 -33.76
C PHE A 501 -26.38 8.66 -34.16
N GLU A 502 -26.47 9.94 -33.84
CA GLU A 502 -25.50 10.97 -34.20
C GLU A 502 -24.62 11.31 -32.99
N ILE A 503 -23.58 10.50 -32.80
CA ILE A 503 -22.82 10.39 -31.55
C ILE A 503 -21.62 11.34 -31.56
N PRO A 504 -21.48 12.26 -30.59
CA PRO A 504 -20.33 13.16 -30.52
C PRO A 504 -19.00 12.46 -30.29
N VAL A 505 -17.97 12.95 -30.98
CA VAL A 505 -16.59 12.49 -30.90
C VAL A 505 -15.69 13.71 -30.69
N TYR A 506 -15.03 13.74 -29.53
CA TYR A 506 -14.00 14.72 -29.19
C TYR A 506 -12.63 14.28 -29.68
N GLU A 507 -11.75 15.25 -29.83
CA GLU A 507 -10.32 14.99 -30.05
C GLU A 507 -9.66 14.56 -28.72
N ASN A 508 -8.56 13.81 -28.82
CA ASN A 508 -7.77 13.37 -27.66
C ASN A 508 -8.60 12.72 -26.54
N MET A 509 -9.64 11.95 -26.91
CA MET A 509 -10.47 11.20 -25.95
C MET A 509 -9.62 10.27 -25.06
N PRO A 510 -9.89 10.17 -23.75
CA PRO A 510 -9.15 9.29 -22.85
C PRO A 510 -9.22 7.82 -23.30
N ALA A 511 -8.18 7.04 -23.03
CA ALA A 511 -8.10 5.64 -23.45
C ALA A 511 -9.25 4.75 -22.89
N SER A 512 -9.67 5.02 -21.66
CA SER A 512 -10.86 4.42 -21.03
C SER A 512 -12.05 5.37 -21.06
N VAL A 513 -13.26 4.84 -20.82
CA VAL A 513 -14.43 5.66 -20.47
C VAL A 513 -14.24 6.36 -19.12
N SER A 514 -14.96 7.47 -18.91
CA SER A 514 -14.98 8.22 -17.66
C SER A 514 -15.81 7.46 -16.61
N PRO A 515 -15.22 6.98 -15.49
CA PRO A 515 -15.92 6.09 -14.56
C PRO A 515 -16.96 6.82 -13.69
N GLU A 516 -17.98 6.08 -13.23
CA GLU A 516 -18.97 6.61 -12.29
C GLU A 516 -18.32 7.01 -10.94
N PRO A 517 -18.67 8.15 -10.33
CA PRO A 517 -18.12 8.55 -9.03
C PRO A 517 -18.50 7.57 -7.91
N GLY A 518 -17.52 7.27 -7.04
CA GLY A 518 -17.71 6.39 -5.87
C GLY A 518 -18.48 7.03 -4.72
N SER A 519 -18.27 6.51 -3.50
CA SER A 519 -18.99 6.97 -2.29
C SER A 519 -18.21 7.91 -1.36
N GLY A 520 -16.88 7.99 -1.49
CA GLY A 520 -16.03 8.78 -0.59
C GLY A 520 -16.23 10.30 -0.72
N ASN A 521 -15.76 11.05 0.27
CA ASN A 521 -15.80 12.51 0.27
C ASN A 521 -14.67 13.12 -0.58
N ASN A 522 -14.97 14.20 -1.31
CA ASN A 522 -14.03 14.93 -2.18
C ASN A 522 -13.13 15.94 -1.46
N ASN A 523 -13.45 16.28 -0.20
CA ASN A 523 -12.78 17.34 0.54
C ASN A 523 -11.34 16.93 0.93
N ASN A 524 -10.37 17.66 0.37
CA ASN A 524 -8.94 17.50 0.59
C ASN A 524 -8.27 18.77 1.12
N TYR A 525 -9.05 19.64 1.78
CA TYR A 525 -8.57 20.91 2.30
C TYR A 525 -8.04 20.78 3.74
N LEU A 526 -7.11 21.69 4.08
CA LEU A 526 -6.68 21.92 5.45
C LEU A 526 -7.35 23.17 6.02
N ASP A 527 -7.59 23.16 7.34
CA ASP A 527 -7.93 24.35 8.12
C ASP A 527 -6.74 24.91 8.89
N SER A 528 -5.65 24.14 9.04
CA SER A 528 -4.39 24.70 9.49
C SER A 528 -3.17 24.01 8.87
N LEU A 529 -2.12 24.81 8.66
CA LEU A 529 -0.77 24.35 8.37
C LEU A 529 0.19 25.17 9.25
N LYS A 530 0.91 24.48 10.14
CA LYS A 530 1.88 25.07 11.07
C LYS A 530 3.23 24.38 10.91
N VAL A 531 4.31 25.16 10.94
CA VAL A 531 5.69 24.69 10.73
C VAL A 531 6.49 24.92 12.00
N TYR A 532 7.22 23.92 12.46
CA TYR A 532 8.00 23.96 13.70
C TYR A 532 9.46 23.59 13.45
N GLU A 533 10.36 24.31 14.12
CA GLU A 533 11.78 24.00 14.24
C GLU A 533 12.04 23.56 15.68
N GLY A 534 12.26 22.25 15.87
CA GLY A 534 12.05 21.64 17.19
C GLY A 534 10.61 21.87 17.63
N ASP A 535 10.43 22.51 18.80
CA ASP A 535 9.13 22.95 19.32
C ASP A 535 8.79 24.42 18.99
N THR A 536 9.71 25.17 18.37
CA THR A 536 9.50 26.59 18.04
C THR A 536 8.65 26.76 16.78
N LEU A 537 7.48 27.39 16.90
CA LEU A 537 6.61 27.73 15.77
C LEU A 537 7.28 28.77 14.85
N LYS A 538 7.35 28.49 13.55
CA LYS A 538 7.90 29.38 12.51
C LYS A 538 6.77 29.99 11.68
N SER A 539 6.75 31.32 11.60
CA SER A 539 5.68 32.06 10.90
C SER A 539 5.78 31.96 9.38
N LEU A 540 4.65 31.71 8.72
CA LEU A 540 4.49 31.79 7.27
C LEU A 540 4.49 33.26 6.79
N THR A 541 4.85 33.50 5.53
CA THR A 541 4.85 34.84 4.90
C THR A 541 3.48 35.49 4.84
N ALA A 542 2.46 34.69 4.54
CA ALA A 542 1.04 35.05 4.63
C ALA A 542 0.35 34.24 5.73
N THR A 543 -0.80 34.71 6.21
CA THR A 543 -1.72 33.91 7.02
C THR A 543 -2.12 32.65 6.25
N PHE A 544 -2.35 31.52 6.93
CA PHE A 544 -2.82 30.32 6.26
C PHE A 544 -4.24 30.51 5.72
N ASP A 545 -4.39 30.31 4.42
CA ASP A 545 -5.64 30.20 3.68
C ASP A 545 -5.74 28.81 3.01
N ARG A 546 -6.92 28.22 3.02
CA ARG A 546 -7.11 26.85 2.52
C ARG A 546 -7.07 26.74 1.00
N PHE A 547 -7.22 27.84 0.25
CA PHE A 547 -7.18 27.85 -1.21
C PHE A 547 -5.77 28.11 -1.77
N THR A 548 -4.93 28.82 -1.02
CA THR A 548 -3.53 29.11 -1.35
C THR A 548 -2.65 27.86 -1.26
N SER A 549 -2.02 27.50 -2.37
CA SER A 549 -1.24 26.25 -2.51
C SER A 549 0.22 26.35 -2.05
N SER A 550 0.76 27.54 -1.87
CA SER A 550 2.21 27.75 -1.71
C SER A 550 2.53 28.83 -0.69
N TYR A 551 3.43 28.51 0.23
CA TYR A 551 3.90 29.38 1.31
C TYR A 551 5.42 29.44 1.37
N LYS A 552 5.94 30.42 2.10
CA LYS A 552 7.36 30.53 2.50
C LYS A 552 7.42 30.85 3.99
N LEU A 553 8.50 30.47 4.68
CA LEU A 553 8.74 30.97 6.05
C LEU A 553 9.21 32.44 6.02
N LYS A 554 8.76 33.27 6.98
CA LYS A 554 9.26 34.64 7.16
C LYS A 554 10.72 34.65 7.62
N THR A 555 11.05 33.77 8.56
CA THR A 555 12.40 33.57 9.09
C THR A 555 13.00 32.28 8.54
N LYS A 556 14.32 32.23 8.45
CA LYS A 556 15.05 31.02 8.07
C LYS A 556 15.08 30.00 9.23
N VAL A 557 15.52 28.78 8.95
CA VAL A 557 15.78 27.71 9.93
C VAL A 557 17.27 27.35 9.91
N SER A 558 17.82 26.90 11.04
CA SER A 558 19.15 26.28 11.11
C SER A 558 19.07 24.76 11.14
N ALA A 559 17.96 24.18 11.60
CA ALA A 559 17.77 22.74 11.69
C ALA A 559 17.73 22.04 10.32
N SER A 560 18.22 20.79 10.27
CA SER A 560 18.16 19.91 9.10
C SER A 560 16.79 19.23 8.90
N SER A 561 15.79 19.57 9.71
CA SER A 561 14.41 19.12 9.58
C SER A 561 13.42 20.15 10.17
N VAL A 562 12.18 20.08 9.71
CA VAL A 562 11.04 20.80 10.30
C VAL A 562 9.87 19.84 10.54
N THR A 563 9.12 20.08 11.61
CA THR A 563 7.88 19.36 11.90
C THR A 563 6.71 20.15 11.31
N ILE A 564 5.94 19.52 10.43
CA ILE A 564 4.68 20.09 9.92
C ILE A 564 3.52 19.52 10.74
N LYS A 565 2.68 20.39 11.31
CA LYS A 565 1.43 20.01 11.98
C LYS A 565 0.26 20.63 11.21
N THR A 566 -0.78 19.85 10.95
CA THR A 566 -1.92 20.25 10.13
C THR A 566 -3.25 19.83 10.74
N THR A 567 -4.30 20.60 10.47
CA THR A 567 -5.70 20.20 10.70
C THR A 567 -6.36 20.01 9.34
N THR A 568 -6.91 18.84 9.05
CA THR A 568 -7.78 18.65 7.87
C THR A 568 -9.16 19.23 8.15
N ASN A 569 -9.84 19.72 7.10
CA ASN A 569 -11.19 20.27 7.25
C ASN A 569 -12.26 19.17 7.47
N VAL A 570 -11.95 17.92 7.10
CA VAL A 570 -12.72 16.71 7.44
C VAL A 570 -11.79 15.62 7.99
N ASN A 571 -12.31 14.76 8.86
CA ASN A 571 -11.52 13.79 9.62
C ASN A 571 -11.12 12.52 8.84
N ASP A 572 -11.71 12.28 7.66
CA ASP A 572 -11.46 11.12 6.79
C ASP A 572 -10.37 11.39 5.73
N ALA A 573 -9.98 12.66 5.55
CA ALA A 573 -8.86 13.05 4.70
C ALA A 573 -7.50 12.70 5.34
N LYS A 574 -6.57 12.19 4.53
CA LYS A 574 -5.25 11.72 4.96
C LYS A 574 -4.15 12.67 4.50
N VAL A 575 -3.28 13.06 5.43
CA VAL A 575 -2.11 13.92 5.14
C VAL A 575 -0.84 13.08 5.04
N THR A 576 0.04 13.44 4.11
CA THR A 576 1.41 12.90 4.00
C THR A 576 2.36 14.05 3.73
N VAL A 577 3.44 14.12 4.51
CA VAL A 577 4.45 15.19 4.42
C VAL A 577 5.75 14.61 3.87
N THR A 578 6.37 15.30 2.91
CA THR A 578 7.67 14.92 2.32
C THR A 578 8.57 16.15 2.16
N GLY A 579 9.89 15.93 2.12
CA GLY A 579 10.88 17.00 1.99
C GLY A 579 11.06 17.86 3.25
N ASN A 580 10.52 17.43 4.41
CA ASN A 580 10.66 18.12 5.70
C ASN A 580 11.84 17.63 6.56
N THR A 581 12.65 16.70 6.04
CA THR A 581 13.86 16.16 6.67
C THR A 581 15.01 16.19 5.68
N ASN A 582 16.25 16.12 6.20
CA ASN A 582 17.49 16.22 5.42
C ASN A 582 17.58 17.52 4.60
N LEU A 583 17.13 18.64 5.19
CA LEU A 583 17.13 19.96 4.58
C LEU A 583 18.57 20.41 4.26
N ALA A 584 18.83 20.65 2.97
CA ALA A 584 20.08 21.21 2.50
C ALA A 584 20.20 22.68 2.94
N VAL A 585 21.43 23.21 3.05
CA VAL A 585 21.63 24.67 3.18
C VAL A 585 21.11 25.35 1.90
N GLY A 586 20.32 26.40 2.05
CA GLY A 586 19.63 27.10 0.98
C GLY A 586 18.12 26.83 0.96
N THR A 587 17.53 26.86 -0.23
CA THR A 587 16.07 26.78 -0.43
C THR A 587 15.61 25.34 -0.56
N ASN A 588 14.72 24.90 0.32
CA ASN A 588 14.11 23.57 0.32
C ASN A 588 12.60 23.69 0.05
N LYS A 589 12.00 22.65 -0.53
CA LYS A 589 10.55 22.56 -0.79
C LYS A 589 9.93 21.41 0.00
N VAL A 590 9.27 21.74 1.10
CA VAL A 590 8.40 20.80 1.83
C VAL A 590 7.09 20.65 1.05
N THR A 591 6.60 19.42 0.90
CA THR A 591 5.33 19.10 0.24
C THR A 591 4.39 18.41 1.20
N VAL A 592 3.18 18.95 1.33
CA VAL A 592 2.09 18.41 2.15
C VAL A 592 1.00 17.93 1.18
N LYS A 593 0.94 16.62 0.98
CA LYS A 593 -0.10 15.96 0.18
C LYS A 593 -1.30 15.65 1.08
N VAL A 594 -2.48 16.15 0.71
CA VAL A 594 -3.75 15.80 1.35
C VAL A 594 -4.56 14.97 0.37
N THR A 595 -5.10 13.84 0.82
CA THR A 595 -5.87 12.90 0.00
C THR A 595 -7.21 12.64 0.68
N SER A 596 -8.32 12.98 0.02
CA SER A 596 -9.67 12.74 0.55
C SER A 596 -10.03 11.24 0.55
N SER A 597 -11.17 10.85 1.13
CA SER A 597 -11.61 9.44 1.12
C SER A 597 -12.11 8.97 -0.25
N SER A 598 -12.51 9.87 -1.17
CA SER A 598 -12.67 9.55 -2.60
C SER A 598 -11.36 9.47 -3.39
N GLY A 599 -10.21 9.73 -2.74
CA GLY A 599 -8.90 9.73 -3.37
C GLY A 599 -8.49 11.04 -4.05
N LYS A 600 -9.29 12.11 -3.95
CA LYS A 600 -8.91 13.42 -4.53
C LYS A 600 -7.71 14.01 -3.79
N VAL A 601 -6.68 14.38 -4.54
CA VAL A 601 -5.42 14.92 -4.00
C VAL A 601 -5.33 16.43 -4.12
N ARG A 602 -4.90 17.08 -3.05
CA ARG A 602 -4.44 18.49 -3.02
C ARG A 602 -3.02 18.54 -2.47
N TYR A 603 -2.24 19.50 -2.95
CA TYR A 603 -0.88 19.76 -2.48
C TYR A 603 -0.78 21.17 -1.91
N TYR A 604 -0.20 21.28 -0.72
CA TYR A 604 0.29 22.52 -0.15
C TYR A 604 1.82 22.46 -0.08
N TYR A 605 2.50 23.53 -0.47
CA TYR A 605 3.96 23.61 -0.50
C TYR A 605 4.46 24.65 0.50
N VAL A 606 5.55 24.33 1.21
CA VAL A 606 6.26 25.30 2.05
C VAL A 606 7.72 25.41 1.60
N THR A 607 8.09 26.59 1.13
CA THR A 607 9.46 26.98 0.85
C THR A 607 10.17 27.29 2.17
N VAL A 608 11.07 26.39 2.56
CA VAL A 608 11.87 26.49 3.80
C VAL A 608 13.29 26.86 3.41
N VAL A 609 13.70 28.09 3.72
CA VAL A 609 15.09 28.50 3.58
C VAL A 609 15.83 28.07 4.84
N ARG A 610 16.69 27.06 4.72
CA ARG A 610 17.66 26.71 5.76
C ARG A 610 18.90 27.56 5.56
N GLU A 611 19.30 28.35 6.55
CA GLU A 611 20.65 28.90 6.54
C GLU A 611 21.66 27.87 7.00
N LYS A 612 22.92 28.06 6.59
CA LYS A 612 24.04 27.52 7.36
C LYS A 612 23.93 28.20 8.73
N GLY A 613 23.65 27.44 9.78
CA GLY A 613 23.67 28.00 11.12
C GLY A 613 25.10 28.32 11.54
N ASP A 614 25.26 28.72 12.80
CA ASP A 614 26.53 28.49 13.51
C ASP A 614 26.69 26.97 13.77
N ASP A 615 26.81 26.20 12.68
CA ASP A 615 26.95 24.72 12.64
C ASP A 615 28.32 24.26 13.24
N ASN A 616 29.02 25.14 13.97
CA ASN A 616 30.20 24.82 14.79
C ASN A 616 29.85 24.15 16.12
N ALA A 617 28.56 24.04 16.49
CA ALA A 617 28.09 23.18 17.57
C ALA A 617 28.12 21.69 17.12
N TYR A 618 29.32 21.12 16.98
CA TYR A 618 29.49 19.75 16.49
C TYR A 618 28.87 18.71 17.44
N VAL A 619 28.17 17.72 16.89
CA VAL A 619 27.67 16.54 17.63
C VAL A 619 28.54 15.35 17.24
N PRO A 620 29.37 14.81 18.16
CA PRO A 620 30.20 13.65 17.84
C PRO A 620 29.41 12.37 17.56
N GLU A 621 29.98 11.50 16.75
CA GLU A 621 29.52 10.12 16.58
C GLU A 621 29.65 9.32 17.89
N LYS A 622 28.88 8.25 18.04
CA LYS A 622 29.01 7.39 19.24
C LYS A 622 30.35 6.67 19.22
N PRO A 623 31.08 6.56 20.34
CA PRO A 623 32.25 5.68 20.45
C PRO A 623 31.92 4.25 19.99
N THR A 624 32.72 3.72 19.07
CA THR A 624 32.58 2.36 18.53
C THR A 624 33.75 1.49 18.95
N ASN A 625 33.69 0.17 18.69
CA ASN A 625 34.78 -0.76 18.99
C ASN A 625 35.24 -0.72 20.46
N VAL A 626 34.32 -0.41 21.39
CA VAL A 626 34.63 -0.29 22.82
C VAL A 626 35.06 -1.65 23.36
N LYS A 627 36.28 -1.71 23.88
CA LYS A 627 36.90 -2.89 24.49
C LYS A 627 37.16 -2.61 25.96
N VAL A 628 37.20 -3.68 26.74
CA VAL A 628 37.60 -3.66 28.14
C VAL A 628 38.64 -4.76 28.37
N GLN A 629 39.71 -4.44 29.08
CA GLN A 629 40.83 -5.33 29.42
C GLN A 629 41.11 -5.19 30.92
N SER A 630 41.53 -6.29 31.56
CA SER A 630 42.14 -6.22 32.90
C SER A 630 43.64 -6.24 32.72
N ASP A 631 44.29 -5.23 33.27
CA ASP A 631 45.74 -5.08 33.32
C ASP A 631 46.22 -5.33 34.77
N SER A 632 47.45 -4.93 35.10
CA SER A 632 48.05 -5.18 36.43
C SER A 632 47.40 -4.35 37.56
N ASN A 633 47.67 -4.73 38.81
CA ASN A 633 47.28 -4.00 40.03
C ASN A 633 45.81 -3.53 40.06
N GLU A 634 44.89 -4.48 39.83
CA GLU A 634 43.43 -4.26 39.89
C GLU A 634 42.90 -3.23 38.89
N GLN A 635 43.68 -2.89 37.86
CA GLN A 635 43.28 -1.90 36.87
C GLN A 635 42.45 -2.52 35.75
N VAL A 636 41.38 -1.82 35.39
CA VAL A 636 40.66 -2.01 34.13
C VAL A 636 41.10 -0.93 33.15
N THR A 637 41.37 -1.28 31.90
CA THR A 637 41.51 -0.32 30.80
C THR A 637 40.37 -0.51 29.82
N LEU A 638 39.69 0.59 29.48
CA LEU A 638 38.80 0.68 28.33
C LEU A 638 39.53 1.38 27.18
N THR A 639 39.33 0.87 25.96
CA THR A 639 39.74 1.55 24.72
C THR A 639 38.59 1.59 23.74
N TRP A 640 38.54 2.59 22.87
CA TRP A 640 37.50 2.74 21.85
C TRP A 640 38.03 3.39 20.56
N ASN A 641 37.29 3.23 19.48
CA ASN A 641 37.41 4.09 18.31
C ASN A 641 36.69 5.40 18.62
N GLY A 642 37.43 6.51 18.58
CA GLY A 642 36.91 7.85 18.83
C GLY A 642 36.43 8.56 17.58
N ASP A 643 35.91 9.76 17.80
CA ASP A 643 35.56 10.74 16.78
C ASP A 643 36.71 11.76 16.67
N ALA A 644 37.14 12.05 15.43
CA ALA A 644 38.29 12.92 15.16
C ALA A 644 38.07 14.41 15.49
N LYS A 645 36.85 14.81 15.82
CA LYS A 645 36.46 16.17 16.20
C LYS A 645 35.96 16.28 17.65
N ALA A 646 35.81 15.17 18.38
CA ALA A 646 35.42 15.22 19.78
C ALA A 646 36.52 15.88 20.65
N THR A 647 36.11 16.73 21.60
CA THR A 647 37.00 17.40 22.56
C THR A 647 37.07 16.63 23.88
N GLY A 648 36.89 15.31 23.81
CA GLY A 648 36.89 14.39 24.94
C GLY A 648 35.71 13.43 24.98
N TYR A 649 35.70 12.64 26.06
CA TYR A 649 34.79 11.53 26.28
C TYR A 649 34.36 11.48 27.75
N ARG A 650 33.18 10.91 28.01
CA ARG A 650 32.69 10.55 29.33
C ARG A 650 32.54 9.03 29.40
N VAL A 651 33.35 8.40 30.24
CA VAL A 651 33.30 6.97 30.52
C VAL A 651 32.40 6.75 31.73
N TYR A 652 31.27 6.08 31.53
CA TYR A 652 30.36 5.67 32.58
C TYR A 652 30.71 4.26 33.03
N TRP A 653 30.68 4.02 34.34
CA TRP A 653 30.99 2.73 34.94
C TRP A 653 30.14 2.49 36.19
N LYS A 654 29.81 1.24 36.48
CA LYS A 654 29.16 0.82 37.74
C LYS A 654 29.40 -0.66 38.04
N LYS A 655 29.19 -1.07 39.29
CA LYS A 655 29.09 -2.51 39.63
C LYS A 655 27.84 -3.10 38.96
N SER A 656 27.96 -4.27 38.37
CA SER A 656 26.83 -4.97 37.71
C SER A 656 25.70 -5.18 38.72
N GLY A 657 24.47 -4.81 38.34
CA GLY A 657 23.30 -4.83 39.23
C GLY A 657 23.08 -3.56 40.06
N ALA A 658 24.03 -2.61 40.12
CA ALA A 658 23.78 -1.31 40.74
C ALA A 658 22.78 -0.47 39.91
N SER A 659 21.97 0.36 40.57
CA SER A 659 21.03 1.28 39.91
C SER A 659 21.75 2.44 39.22
N SER A 660 22.54 3.19 39.97
CA SER A 660 23.24 4.40 39.51
C SER A 660 24.52 4.11 38.72
N TRP A 661 24.83 5.00 37.79
CA TRP A 661 26.13 5.03 37.07
C TRP A 661 27.03 6.10 37.68
N SER A 662 28.30 5.75 37.93
CA SER A 662 29.37 6.74 38.10
C SER A 662 29.95 7.10 36.75
N TYR A 663 30.66 8.22 36.64
CA TYR A 663 31.39 8.57 35.42
C TYR A 663 32.75 9.21 35.71
N ASN A 664 33.62 9.18 34.71
CA ASN A 664 34.89 9.89 34.65
C ASN A 664 34.98 10.60 33.28
N THR A 665 35.67 11.75 33.23
CA THR A 665 35.90 12.52 32.00
C THR A 665 37.32 12.26 31.50
N VAL A 666 37.47 12.00 30.21
CA VAL A 666 38.74 11.90 29.49
C VAL A 666 38.79 13.06 28.51
N LYS A 667 39.78 13.96 28.62
CA LYS A 667 39.88 15.11 27.69
C LYS A 667 40.50 14.70 26.36
N ASP A 668 41.59 13.94 26.41
CA ASP A 668 42.43 13.62 25.25
C ASP A 668 42.62 12.10 25.11
N GLY A 669 42.69 11.61 23.87
CA GLY A 669 42.83 10.20 23.56
C GLY A 669 41.54 9.38 23.69
N THR A 670 41.64 8.08 23.39
CA THR A 670 40.51 7.13 23.34
C THR A 670 40.71 5.92 24.26
N SER A 671 41.32 6.18 25.42
CA SER A 671 41.61 5.19 26.46
C SER A 671 41.22 5.72 27.85
N TRP A 672 40.88 4.81 28.77
CA TRP A 672 40.62 5.13 30.17
C TRP A 672 41.01 3.96 31.07
N THR A 673 41.92 4.20 31.99
CA THR A 673 42.40 3.19 32.94
C THR A 673 41.98 3.54 34.37
N LYS A 674 41.58 2.55 35.17
CA LYS A 674 41.14 2.76 36.55
C LYS A 674 41.32 1.52 37.44
N THR A 675 41.89 1.71 38.64
CA THR A 675 41.88 0.72 39.72
C THR A 675 40.46 0.47 40.23
N MET A 676 40.01 -0.78 40.24
CA MET A 676 38.65 -1.17 40.61
C MET A 676 38.63 -1.82 41.99
N LYS A 677 37.89 -1.21 42.94
CA LYS A 677 37.92 -1.49 44.40
C LYS A 677 37.81 -2.97 44.81
N TYR A 678 37.23 -3.84 43.98
CA TYR A 678 36.99 -5.24 44.32
C TYR A 678 37.37 -6.16 43.15
N ARG A 679 38.38 -7.00 43.37
CA ARG A 679 38.79 -8.07 42.44
C ARG A 679 37.64 -9.04 42.19
N GLY A 680 37.52 -9.54 40.97
CA GLY A 680 36.49 -10.51 40.57
C GLY A 680 35.08 -9.96 40.44
N GLU A 681 34.80 -8.74 40.89
CA GLU A 681 33.46 -8.17 40.71
C GLU A 681 33.21 -7.79 39.25
N ILE A 682 31.99 -8.08 38.77
CA ILE A 682 31.60 -7.72 37.41
C ILE A 682 31.18 -6.26 37.40
N TYR A 683 31.82 -5.46 36.55
CA TYR A 683 31.49 -4.07 36.31
C TYR A 683 30.93 -3.89 34.89
N GLU A 684 30.01 -2.94 34.75
CA GLU A 684 29.37 -2.53 33.50
C GLU A 684 29.93 -1.16 33.09
N TYR A 685 30.22 -0.99 31.79
CA TYR A 685 30.84 0.20 31.24
C TYR A 685 30.20 0.63 29.93
N LYS A 686 30.19 1.94 29.65
CA LYS A 686 29.81 2.55 28.36
C LYS A 686 30.48 3.91 28.19
N VAL A 687 30.65 4.39 26.96
CA VAL A 687 31.35 5.65 26.67
C VAL A 687 30.48 6.54 25.78
N ALA A 688 30.44 7.84 26.07
CA ALA A 688 29.95 8.86 25.14
C ALA A 688 31.09 9.84 24.80
N ALA A 689 31.16 10.28 23.55
CA ALA A 689 32.00 11.40 23.15
C ALA A 689 31.31 12.73 23.49
N TYR A 690 32.08 13.82 23.61
CA TYR A 690 31.51 15.16 23.68
C TYR A 690 32.29 16.18 22.85
N TYR A 691 31.60 17.24 22.45
CA TYR A 691 32.19 18.45 21.88
C TYR A 691 31.92 19.63 22.82
N GLU A 692 32.94 20.42 23.09
CA GLU A 692 32.92 21.53 24.04
C GLU A 692 33.02 22.85 23.27
N TYR A 693 31.92 23.62 23.25
CA TYR A 693 31.79 24.84 22.46
C TYR A 693 31.25 25.98 23.31
N LYS A 694 31.98 27.09 23.37
CA LYS A 694 31.66 28.27 24.22
C LYS A 694 31.38 27.91 25.70
N GLY A 695 31.98 26.81 26.20
CA GLY A 695 31.83 26.28 27.56
C GLY A 695 30.77 25.17 27.72
N GLU A 696 29.88 25.00 26.75
CA GLU A 696 28.83 23.98 26.79
C GLU A 696 29.26 22.64 26.18
N LYS A 697 28.73 21.52 26.71
CA LYS A 697 29.14 20.16 26.30
C LYS A 697 28.01 19.39 25.61
N ILE A 698 28.20 19.15 24.32
CA ILE A 698 27.28 18.43 23.44
C ILE A 698 27.74 16.96 23.38
N TYR A 699 26.91 16.02 23.86
CA TYR A 699 27.27 14.61 23.95
C TYR A 699 26.76 13.79 22.77
N SER A 700 27.53 12.79 22.36
CA SER A 700 27.09 11.73 21.45
C SER A 700 26.02 10.85 22.10
N LYS A 701 25.42 9.94 21.32
CA LYS A 701 24.81 8.73 21.91
C LYS A 701 25.87 7.91 22.64
N GLU A 702 25.47 7.22 23.68
CA GLU A 702 26.34 6.29 24.41
C GLU A 702 26.69 5.06 23.54
N SER A 703 27.83 4.45 23.83
CA SER A 703 28.18 3.13 23.33
C SER A 703 27.26 2.05 23.92
N ASP A 704 27.26 0.89 23.29
CA ASP A 704 26.67 -0.32 23.84
C ASP A 704 27.41 -0.71 25.14
N VAL A 705 26.71 -1.36 26.08
CA VAL A 705 27.26 -1.69 27.41
C VAL A 705 28.17 -2.91 27.34
N ILE A 706 29.44 -2.74 27.70
CA ILE A 706 30.41 -3.83 27.84
C ILE A 706 30.61 -4.21 29.32
N LYS A 707 31.02 -5.45 29.58
CA LYS A 707 31.28 -5.99 30.93
C LYS A 707 32.70 -6.49 31.08
N GLY A 708 33.31 -6.23 32.23
CA GLY A 708 34.64 -6.71 32.60
C GLY A 708 34.76 -6.94 34.11
N ALA A 709 35.85 -7.56 34.53
CA ALA A 709 36.22 -7.78 35.93
C ALA A 709 37.75 -7.66 36.07
N THR A 710 38.26 -7.37 37.26
CA THR A 710 39.71 -7.28 37.52
C THR A 710 40.20 -8.47 38.35
N PHE A 711 41.50 -8.73 38.34
CA PHE A 711 42.10 -9.92 38.96
C PHE A 711 43.29 -9.55 39.87
N GLY A 712 43.69 -10.47 40.75
CA GLY A 712 45.02 -10.45 41.37
C GLY A 712 46.14 -10.80 40.37
N GLU A 713 47.39 -10.66 40.80
CA GLU A 713 48.56 -11.05 39.99
C GLU A 713 48.69 -12.57 39.82
N ALA A 714 49.33 -13.00 38.73
CA ALA A 714 49.53 -14.40 38.38
C ALA A 714 50.95 -14.91 38.64
N ASN A 715 51.60 -14.44 39.72
CA ASN A 715 53.04 -14.60 39.93
C ASN A 715 53.50 -15.98 40.48
N THR A 716 52.59 -16.92 40.75
CA THR A 716 52.84 -18.19 41.46
C THR A 716 52.92 -19.46 40.60
N LEU A 717 53.01 -19.35 39.26
CA LEU A 717 53.07 -20.52 38.37
C LEU A 717 54.36 -21.34 38.56
N THR A 718 54.20 -22.60 38.95
CA THR A 718 55.26 -23.62 39.01
C THR A 718 54.98 -24.79 38.07
N GLY A 719 56.01 -25.49 37.61
CA GLY A 719 55.87 -26.65 36.72
C GLY A 719 57.16 -27.43 36.49
N ASP A 720 57.06 -28.76 36.44
CA ASP A 720 58.15 -29.67 36.06
C ASP A 720 57.56 -31.00 35.50
N LEU A 721 58.41 -31.89 35.00
CA LEU A 721 58.05 -33.27 34.68
C LEU A 721 57.46 -33.99 35.91
N TYR A 722 56.47 -34.86 35.71
CA TYR A 722 55.69 -35.46 36.81
C TYR A 722 55.59 -36.98 36.74
N SER A 723 54.88 -37.54 35.75
CA SER A 723 54.56 -38.97 35.66
C SER A 723 55.20 -39.68 34.46
N GLY A 724 56.00 -38.96 33.67
CA GLY A 724 56.73 -39.52 32.53
C GLY A 724 57.49 -38.45 31.76
N TYR A 725 58.42 -38.88 30.90
CA TYR A 725 59.37 -38.01 30.18
C TYR A 725 58.77 -36.96 29.22
N MET A 726 57.46 -37.00 29.00
CA MET A 726 56.67 -36.01 28.23
C MET A 726 55.45 -35.51 29.01
N THR A 727 55.30 -35.85 30.30
CA THR A 727 54.12 -35.50 31.11
C THR A 727 54.52 -34.62 32.28
N MET A 728 54.10 -33.36 32.22
CA MET A 728 54.38 -32.32 33.22
C MET A 728 53.17 -32.12 34.12
N LYS A 729 53.41 -31.65 35.35
CA LYS A 729 52.37 -31.05 36.20
C LYS A 729 52.69 -29.56 36.36
N PHE A 730 51.64 -28.77 36.51
CA PHE A 730 51.70 -27.33 36.82
C PHE A 730 50.78 -27.06 38.01
N ASN A 731 51.20 -26.15 38.90
CA ASN A 731 50.36 -25.63 39.99
C ASN A 731 50.63 -24.14 40.19
N TRP A 732 49.67 -23.46 40.81
CA TRP A 732 49.73 -22.05 41.17
C TRP A 732 48.82 -21.81 42.37
N ASP A 733 48.99 -20.69 43.07
CA ASP A 733 48.07 -20.29 44.14
C ASP A 733 46.77 -19.71 43.56
N ALA A 734 45.69 -19.75 44.35
CA ALA A 734 44.39 -19.22 43.90
C ALA A 734 44.47 -17.70 43.70
N ILE A 735 44.15 -17.23 42.49
CA ILE A 735 44.18 -15.79 42.17
C ILE A 735 42.81 -15.18 42.42
N ASP A 736 42.78 -14.13 43.24
CA ASP A 736 41.57 -13.39 43.59
C ASP A 736 40.71 -13.04 42.38
N GLY A 737 39.43 -13.39 42.48
CA GLY A 737 38.41 -13.04 41.50
C GLY A 737 38.29 -13.95 40.28
N ALA A 738 39.23 -14.89 40.09
CA ALA A 738 39.20 -15.87 39.01
C ALA A 738 38.14 -16.97 39.23
N ASP A 739 37.43 -17.34 38.17
CA ASP A 739 36.62 -18.57 38.10
C ASP A 739 37.44 -19.75 37.53
N GLY A 740 38.64 -19.46 37.01
CA GLY A 740 39.54 -20.42 36.37
C GLY A 740 40.73 -19.75 35.68
N TYR A 741 41.56 -20.54 35.03
CA TYR A 741 42.88 -20.14 34.52
C TYR A 741 43.15 -20.63 33.09
N ARG A 742 43.75 -19.78 32.26
CA ARG A 742 44.27 -20.11 30.93
C ARG A 742 45.78 -20.34 31.04
N LEU A 743 46.20 -21.61 31.06
CA LEU A 743 47.61 -21.98 30.88
C LEU A 743 47.92 -22.00 29.38
N ARG A 744 48.82 -21.13 28.92
CA ARG A 744 49.34 -21.15 27.54
C ARG A 744 50.68 -21.84 27.50
N TYR A 745 50.94 -22.55 26.40
CA TYR A 745 52.20 -23.27 26.19
C TYR A 745 52.66 -23.27 24.74
N LYS A 746 53.97 -23.24 24.51
CA LYS A 746 54.60 -23.42 23.18
C LYS A 746 55.96 -24.10 23.34
N GLN A 747 56.52 -24.60 22.24
CA GLN A 747 57.96 -24.88 22.20
C GLN A 747 58.72 -23.55 22.15
N THR A 748 59.93 -23.49 22.74
CA THR A 748 60.78 -22.28 22.63
C THR A 748 61.04 -21.92 21.16
N THR A 749 61.33 -22.93 20.33
CA THR A 749 61.51 -22.83 18.87
C THR A 749 60.20 -22.63 18.07
N SER A 750 59.16 -22.06 18.67
CA SER A 750 57.87 -21.80 18.02
C SER A 750 57.32 -20.44 18.46
N GLU A 751 56.52 -19.83 17.59
CA GLU A 751 55.76 -18.61 17.90
C GLU A 751 54.31 -18.95 18.33
N LYS A 752 53.82 -20.14 17.96
CA LYS A 752 52.40 -20.51 18.10
C LYS A 752 52.07 -21.05 19.49
N TRP A 753 51.56 -20.15 20.33
CA TRP A 753 50.97 -20.46 21.63
C TRP A 753 49.70 -21.30 21.54
N ASN A 754 49.70 -22.44 22.22
CA ASN A 754 48.53 -23.27 22.52
C ASN A 754 47.88 -22.79 23.83
N SER A 755 46.72 -23.34 24.20
CA SER A 755 46.02 -23.03 25.47
C SER A 755 45.41 -24.29 26.09
N VAL A 756 45.37 -24.33 27.42
CA VAL A 756 44.51 -25.19 28.25
C VAL A 756 43.70 -24.27 29.14
N TYR A 757 42.41 -24.53 29.27
CA TYR A 757 41.54 -23.86 30.23
C TYR A 757 41.28 -24.80 31.40
N VAL A 758 41.52 -24.30 32.61
CA VAL A 758 41.28 -24.99 33.88
C VAL A 758 40.15 -24.21 34.56
N ASP A 759 39.08 -24.89 34.93
CA ASP A 759 37.92 -24.31 35.63
C ASP A 759 38.01 -24.68 37.11
N GLY A 760 37.92 -23.70 38.02
CA GLY A 760 37.99 -23.87 39.48
C GLY A 760 39.34 -24.31 40.07
N ASN A 761 40.08 -25.20 39.41
CA ASN A 761 41.26 -25.85 39.98
C ASN A 761 42.56 -25.02 39.82
N THR A 762 43.48 -25.21 40.77
CA THR A 762 44.80 -24.59 40.87
C THR A 762 45.96 -25.44 40.33
N GLU A 763 45.65 -26.60 39.73
CA GLU A 763 46.64 -27.48 39.12
C GLU A 763 46.18 -28.07 37.78
N VAL A 764 47.14 -28.50 36.95
CA VAL A 764 46.87 -29.29 35.74
C VAL A 764 48.04 -30.20 35.36
N VAL A 765 47.73 -31.43 34.95
CA VAL A 765 48.69 -32.37 34.34
C VAL A 765 48.57 -32.30 32.82
N LYS A 766 49.69 -32.12 32.12
CA LYS A 766 49.73 -32.00 30.66
C LYS A 766 50.78 -32.93 30.05
N LYS A 767 50.33 -33.78 29.13
CA LYS A 767 51.23 -34.51 28.21
C LYS A 767 51.55 -33.65 26.99
N MET A 768 52.84 -33.55 26.68
CA MET A 768 53.39 -32.80 25.54
C MET A 768 53.54 -33.72 24.31
N SER A 769 53.57 -33.15 23.11
CA SER A 769 53.57 -33.93 21.86
C SER A 769 54.94 -34.46 21.44
N TYR A 770 56.05 -33.86 21.89
CA TYR A 770 57.40 -34.19 21.44
C TYR A 770 58.37 -34.37 22.61
N ALA A 771 59.26 -35.37 22.51
CA ALA A 771 60.39 -35.61 23.42
C ALA A 771 61.62 -34.81 22.98
N GLY A 772 62.53 -34.48 23.91
CA GLY A 772 63.76 -33.74 23.61
C GLY A 772 63.53 -32.28 23.25
N LYS A 773 62.48 -31.66 23.80
CA LYS A 773 62.07 -30.30 23.47
C LYS A 773 61.77 -29.51 24.74
N GLU A 774 62.25 -28.29 24.77
CA GLU A 774 61.91 -27.29 25.77
C GLU A 774 60.57 -26.63 25.40
N TYR A 775 59.79 -26.33 26.42
CA TYR A 775 58.50 -25.66 26.30
C TYR A 775 58.42 -24.48 27.28
N GLU A 776 57.94 -23.34 26.79
CA GLU A 776 57.56 -22.18 27.61
C GLU A 776 56.10 -22.31 28.05
N PHE A 777 55.81 -21.90 29.29
CA PHE A 777 54.48 -21.85 29.87
C PHE A 777 54.21 -20.50 30.55
N LYS A 778 52.96 -20.03 30.46
CA LYS A 778 52.47 -18.92 31.28
C LYS A 778 50.96 -18.98 31.54
N LEU A 779 50.54 -18.49 32.70
CA LEU A 779 49.16 -18.55 33.21
C LEU A 779 48.48 -17.18 33.14
N ALA A 780 47.16 -17.13 32.90
CA ALA A 780 46.35 -15.92 33.11
C ALA A 780 44.98 -16.29 33.73
N PRO A 781 44.52 -15.61 34.79
CA PRO A 781 43.19 -15.83 35.37
C PRO A 781 42.06 -15.37 34.42
N TYR A 782 40.87 -15.92 34.59
CA TYR A 782 39.65 -15.46 33.90
C TYR A 782 38.40 -15.53 34.76
N LYS A 783 37.38 -14.77 34.35
CA LYS A 783 36.01 -14.85 34.87
C LYS A 783 35.01 -15.23 33.78
N LYS A 784 33.94 -15.96 34.11
CA LYS A 784 32.86 -16.33 33.20
C LYS A 784 31.74 -15.27 33.24
N ILE A 785 31.81 -14.31 32.33
CA ILE A 785 30.76 -13.29 32.17
C ILE A 785 29.78 -13.79 31.09
N ASN A 786 28.53 -14.04 31.48
CA ASN A 786 27.49 -14.63 30.60
C ASN A 786 27.94 -15.94 29.89
N GLY A 787 28.79 -16.73 30.54
CA GLY A 787 29.39 -17.96 29.98
C GLY A 787 30.64 -17.75 29.11
N VAL A 788 30.94 -16.50 28.71
CA VAL A 788 32.17 -16.15 27.98
C VAL A 788 33.32 -15.95 28.97
N ARG A 789 34.50 -16.51 28.69
CA ARG A 789 35.70 -16.28 29.51
C ARG A 789 36.28 -14.90 29.22
N PHE A 790 36.10 -13.96 30.14
CA PHE A 790 36.82 -12.70 30.22
C PHE A 790 38.17 -12.96 30.91
N ILE A 791 39.28 -12.86 30.18
CA ILE A 791 40.60 -13.32 30.62
C ILE A 791 41.51 -12.12 30.84
N SER A 792 42.34 -12.15 31.87
CA SER A 792 43.40 -11.16 32.08
C SER A 792 44.26 -10.99 30.82
N ASN A 793 44.65 -9.74 30.56
CA ASN A 793 45.65 -9.39 29.56
C ASN A 793 47.05 -9.78 30.07
N GLU A 794 47.30 -9.54 31.36
CA GLU A 794 48.51 -9.94 32.06
C GLU A 794 48.59 -11.43 32.33
N TYR A 795 49.83 -11.93 32.32
CA TYR A 795 50.18 -13.33 32.55
C TYR A 795 51.22 -13.46 33.68
N SER A 796 51.39 -14.68 34.17
CA SER A 796 52.55 -15.08 34.94
C SER A 796 53.87 -14.78 34.20
N PRO A 797 54.99 -14.65 34.94
CA PRO A 797 56.31 -14.91 34.39
C PRO A 797 56.35 -16.22 33.58
N LEU A 798 57.25 -16.27 32.60
CA LEU A 798 57.52 -17.48 31.83
C LEU A 798 58.28 -18.49 32.68
N ILE A 799 57.84 -19.75 32.68
CA ILE A 799 58.64 -20.88 33.12
C ILE A 799 58.96 -21.78 31.92
N THR A 800 60.15 -22.40 31.90
CA THR A 800 60.50 -23.40 30.89
C THR A 800 60.62 -24.80 31.50
N VAL A 801 60.14 -25.80 30.77
CA VAL A 801 60.23 -27.21 31.17
C VAL A 801 60.64 -28.07 29.97
N HIS A 802 61.60 -28.96 30.18
CA HIS A 802 62.15 -29.85 29.16
C HIS A 802 61.45 -31.22 29.13
N THR A 803 61.21 -31.77 27.94
CA THR A 803 60.88 -33.20 27.77
C THR A 803 62.13 -34.03 27.48
N LEU A 804 62.25 -35.22 28.08
CA LEU A 804 63.48 -36.02 27.98
C LEU A 804 63.47 -36.89 26.72
N GLN A 805 64.54 -36.82 25.93
CA GLN A 805 64.78 -37.74 24.81
C GLN A 805 65.70 -38.91 25.20
N LYS A 806 65.76 -39.92 24.32
CA LYS A 806 66.76 -40.99 24.42
C LYS A 806 68.12 -40.43 23.98
N PRO A 807 69.21 -40.63 24.72
CA PRO A 807 70.54 -40.29 24.24
C PRO A 807 70.98 -41.28 23.14
N THR A 808 71.72 -40.80 22.14
CA THR A 808 72.43 -41.65 21.18
C THR A 808 73.77 -42.04 21.78
N VAL A 809 74.15 -43.32 21.73
CA VAL A 809 75.32 -43.86 22.42
C VAL A 809 76.33 -44.41 21.42
N THR A 810 77.61 -44.12 21.62
CA THR A 810 78.75 -44.67 20.87
C THR A 810 79.71 -45.41 21.79
N LEU A 811 80.43 -46.39 21.24
CA LEU A 811 81.36 -47.25 21.99
C LEU A 811 82.73 -47.25 21.32
N LYS A 812 83.80 -47.13 22.10
CA LYS A 812 85.19 -47.25 21.62
C LYS A 812 85.99 -48.19 22.53
N ASN A 813 86.69 -49.15 21.94
CA ASN A 813 87.67 -49.94 22.68
C ASN A 813 88.90 -49.07 22.98
N MET A 814 89.33 -49.07 24.24
CA MET A 814 90.50 -48.34 24.72
C MET A 814 91.59 -49.34 25.11
N TYR A 815 92.87 -48.97 24.92
CA TYR A 815 94.01 -49.89 25.04
C TYR A 815 94.01 -50.72 26.35
N THR A 816 93.63 -50.12 27.48
CA THR A 816 93.78 -50.65 28.85
C THR A 816 92.59 -51.49 29.35
N LYS A 817 92.29 -52.64 28.69
CA LYS A 817 91.18 -53.57 29.07
C LYS A 817 89.84 -52.86 29.36
N SER A 818 89.55 -51.78 28.65
CA SER A 818 88.45 -50.85 28.95
C SER A 818 87.65 -50.49 27.69
N ILE A 819 86.40 -50.07 27.90
CA ILE A 819 85.48 -49.60 26.87
C ILE A 819 85.04 -48.19 27.23
N GLU A 820 85.29 -47.21 26.37
CA GLU A 820 84.68 -45.89 26.46
C GLU A 820 83.24 -45.96 25.96
N VAL A 821 82.30 -45.48 26.77
CA VAL A 821 80.90 -45.27 26.44
C VAL A 821 80.67 -43.76 26.38
N LYS A 822 80.29 -43.23 25.21
CA LYS A 822 79.99 -41.81 24.99
C LYS A 822 78.54 -41.66 24.56
N TRP A 823 77.93 -40.50 24.83
CA TRP A 823 76.56 -40.24 24.39
C TRP A 823 76.26 -38.76 24.13
N THR A 824 75.21 -38.51 23.35
CA THR A 824 74.69 -37.17 23.10
C THR A 824 74.02 -36.59 24.33
N GLU A 825 74.15 -35.28 24.51
CA GLU A 825 73.52 -34.54 25.60
C GLU A 825 71.98 -34.51 25.51
N VAL A 826 71.34 -34.32 26.67
CA VAL A 826 69.89 -34.16 26.84
C VAL A 826 69.66 -33.03 27.85
N GLY A 827 69.07 -31.92 27.41
CA GLY A 827 68.83 -30.75 28.26
C GLY A 827 67.77 -30.96 29.34
N GLY A 828 67.86 -30.21 30.44
CA GLY A 828 66.88 -30.18 31.53
C GLY A 828 66.85 -31.45 32.41
N ILE A 829 68.02 -32.04 32.67
CA ILE A 829 68.16 -33.31 33.40
C ILE A 829 68.95 -33.13 34.70
N THR A 830 68.86 -34.11 35.61
CA THR A 830 69.78 -34.22 36.77
C THR A 830 70.99 -35.06 36.42
N GLY A 831 70.86 -36.04 35.52
CA GLY A 831 72.00 -36.86 35.10
C GLY A 831 71.65 -38.04 34.19
N TYR A 832 72.62 -38.94 34.00
CA TYR A 832 72.48 -40.17 33.23
C TYR A 832 72.70 -41.41 34.09
N LYS A 833 71.97 -42.48 33.74
CA LYS A 833 72.21 -43.84 34.26
C LYS A 833 72.64 -44.74 33.11
N VAL A 834 73.86 -45.28 33.23
CA VAL A 834 74.53 -46.15 32.24
C VAL A 834 74.35 -47.60 32.68
N TYR A 835 73.79 -48.43 31.79
CA TYR A 835 73.52 -49.85 32.03
C TYR A 835 74.31 -50.74 31.08
N ARG A 836 74.68 -51.94 31.56
CA ARG A 836 75.45 -52.94 30.80
C ARG A 836 74.82 -54.33 30.91
N SER A 837 74.90 -55.12 29.83
CA SER A 837 74.71 -56.57 29.87
C SER A 837 75.81 -57.29 29.07
N THR A 838 75.88 -58.61 29.20
CA THR A 838 76.68 -59.51 28.34
C THR A 838 75.81 -60.26 27.32
N SER A 839 74.50 -60.01 27.29
CA SER A 839 73.56 -60.49 26.26
C SER A 839 72.75 -59.32 25.69
N LYS A 840 72.28 -59.45 24.45
CA LYS A 840 71.44 -58.43 23.79
C LYS A 840 70.11 -58.26 24.51
N SER A 841 69.49 -59.38 24.89
CA SER A 841 68.16 -59.49 25.50
C SER A 841 68.18 -59.82 27.00
N GLY A 842 69.33 -60.19 27.56
CA GLY A 842 69.46 -60.52 28.99
C GLY A 842 69.38 -59.31 29.92
N THR A 843 69.38 -59.57 31.23
CA THR A 843 69.32 -58.55 32.29
C THR A 843 70.44 -57.51 32.14
N TYR A 844 70.09 -56.23 32.31
CA TYR A 844 71.03 -55.10 32.27
C TYR A 844 71.22 -54.54 33.68
N THR A 845 72.46 -54.58 34.20
CA THR A 845 72.79 -53.96 35.49
C THR A 845 73.17 -52.49 35.31
N LEU A 846 72.83 -51.65 36.29
CA LEU A 846 73.37 -50.30 36.40
C LEU A 846 74.88 -50.41 36.65
N VAL A 847 75.70 -49.68 35.89
CA VAL A 847 77.17 -49.66 36.06
C VAL A 847 77.73 -48.28 36.39
N LYS A 848 76.99 -47.20 36.13
CA LYS A 848 77.34 -45.85 36.59
C LYS A 848 76.11 -44.94 36.58
N THR A 849 76.00 -44.10 37.60
CA THR A 849 75.23 -42.84 37.57
C THR A 849 76.23 -41.69 37.44
N VAL A 850 75.92 -40.69 36.62
CA VAL A 850 76.73 -39.46 36.44
C VAL A 850 75.82 -38.23 36.34
N PRO A 851 76.31 -37.03 36.74
CA PRO A 851 75.57 -35.78 36.62
C PRO A 851 75.37 -35.31 35.16
N ALA A 852 74.58 -34.25 34.98
CA ALA A 852 74.04 -33.79 33.69
C ALA A 852 75.09 -33.42 32.63
N GLU A 853 76.19 -32.79 33.04
CA GLU A 853 77.29 -32.36 32.19
C GLU A 853 78.23 -33.50 31.76
N THR A 854 78.09 -34.70 32.35
CA THR A 854 78.93 -35.85 32.04
C THR A 854 78.34 -36.68 30.89
N THR A 855 78.89 -36.50 29.69
CA THR A 855 78.51 -37.22 28.44
C THR A 855 79.37 -38.45 28.12
N ARG A 856 80.23 -38.90 29.05
CA ARG A 856 81.16 -40.03 28.85
C ARG A 856 81.40 -40.87 30.11
N PHE A 857 81.63 -42.17 29.94
CA PHE A 857 82.03 -43.10 31.00
C PHE A 857 83.02 -44.15 30.49
N LEU A 858 84.13 -44.37 31.20
CA LEU A 858 85.12 -45.40 30.88
C LEU A 858 84.86 -46.67 31.72
N ASN A 859 84.34 -47.72 31.10
CA ASN A 859 84.09 -49.00 31.77
C ASN A 859 85.36 -49.86 31.76
N GLN A 860 86.08 -49.86 32.89
CA GLN A 860 87.32 -50.60 33.09
C GLN A 860 87.09 -52.09 33.44
N GLY A 861 88.15 -52.91 33.39
CA GLY A 861 88.13 -54.32 33.82
C GLY A 861 87.29 -55.25 32.94
N ARG A 862 87.25 -55.00 31.62
CA ARG A 862 86.49 -55.78 30.64
C ARG A 862 87.35 -56.89 30.03
N THR A 863 86.77 -58.08 29.88
CA THR A 863 87.45 -59.27 29.37
C THR A 863 87.66 -59.17 27.86
N LEU A 864 88.87 -59.49 27.38
CA LEU A 864 89.17 -59.63 25.95
C LEU A 864 88.33 -60.74 25.32
N GLY A 865 87.97 -60.60 24.05
CA GLY A 865 87.12 -61.53 23.32
C GLY A 865 85.62 -61.41 23.65
N LYS A 866 85.23 -60.78 24.75
CA LYS A 866 83.84 -60.79 25.25
C LYS A 866 83.03 -59.61 24.70
N ARG A 867 81.81 -59.90 24.22
CA ARG A 867 80.86 -58.87 23.78
C ARG A 867 80.13 -58.27 24.98
N TYR A 868 80.06 -56.95 25.02
CA TYR A 868 79.31 -56.18 26.01
C TYR A 868 78.27 -55.31 25.31
N TYR A 869 77.09 -55.25 25.90
CA TYR A 869 75.95 -54.46 25.44
C TYR A 869 75.70 -53.31 26.40
N TYR A 870 75.40 -52.13 25.88
CA TYR A 870 75.20 -50.90 26.65
C TYR A 870 73.90 -50.20 26.26
N LYS A 871 73.25 -49.60 27.25
CA LYS A 871 72.19 -48.62 27.06
C LYS A 871 72.27 -47.52 28.11
N VAL A 872 71.98 -46.29 27.73
CA VAL A 872 72.01 -45.11 28.60
C VAL A 872 70.61 -44.49 28.63
N ARG A 873 70.21 -43.92 29.76
CA ARG A 873 69.02 -43.06 29.85
C ARG A 873 69.33 -41.82 30.68
N ALA A 874 68.74 -40.69 30.32
CA ALA A 874 68.70 -39.52 31.19
C ALA A 874 67.66 -39.70 32.32
N TYR A 875 67.82 -38.97 33.41
CA TYR A 875 66.83 -38.81 34.47
C TYR A 875 66.82 -37.37 34.99
N LYS A 876 65.65 -36.93 35.46
CA LYS A 876 65.40 -35.62 36.07
C LYS A 876 64.69 -35.87 37.38
N ASP A 877 65.28 -35.42 38.47
CA ASP A 877 64.61 -35.34 39.77
C ASP A 877 63.78 -34.05 39.77
N SER A 878 62.48 -34.25 39.92
CA SER A 878 61.44 -33.22 39.77
C SER A 878 61.16 -32.50 41.09
N ILE A 879 60.65 -31.26 41.00
CA ILE A 879 60.10 -30.50 42.15
C ILE A 879 58.89 -31.18 42.83
N TYR A 880 58.43 -32.33 42.33
CA TYR A 880 57.36 -33.16 42.89
C TYR A 880 57.87 -34.47 43.52
N ASP A 881 59.08 -34.44 44.08
CA ASP A 881 59.75 -35.56 44.77
C ASP A 881 59.82 -36.88 43.97
N LYS A 882 60.01 -36.75 42.65
CA LYS A 882 59.96 -37.87 41.70
C LYS A 882 61.12 -37.85 40.72
N THR A 883 61.89 -38.94 40.66
CA THR A 883 62.82 -39.20 39.57
C THR A 883 62.06 -39.57 38.30
N VAL A 884 61.86 -38.62 37.39
CA VAL A 884 61.32 -38.88 36.07
C VAL A 884 62.43 -39.36 35.15
N TYR A 885 62.23 -40.54 34.55
CA TYR A 885 63.23 -41.18 33.70
C TYR A 885 62.93 -41.03 32.21
N GLY A 886 63.94 -40.61 31.43
CA GLY A 886 63.89 -40.60 29.98
C GLY A 886 63.84 -42.02 29.39
N PRO A 887 63.45 -42.16 28.10
CA PRO A 887 63.54 -43.42 27.38
C PRO A 887 64.99 -43.87 27.24
N TYR A 888 65.22 -45.19 27.17
CA TYR A 888 66.56 -45.74 26.93
C TYR A 888 67.05 -45.41 25.51
N SER A 889 68.37 -45.27 25.38
CA SER A 889 69.06 -45.33 24.11
C SER A 889 68.75 -46.63 23.36
N VAL A 890 69.06 -46.65 22.06
CA VAL A 890 69.24 -47.92 21.34
C VAL A 890 70.33 -48.73 22.06
N VAL A 891 70.16 -50.06 22.13
CA VAL A 891 71.18 -50.97 22.65
C VAL A 891 72.33 -51.04 21.64
N VAL A 892 73.50 -50.61 22.05
CA VAL A 892 74.75 -50.72 21.26
C VAL A 892 75.66 -51.79 21.87
N SER A 893 76.53 -52.41 21.05
CA SER A 893 77.43 -53.46 21.54
C SER A 893 78.81 -53.38 20.89
N ILE A 894 79.83 -53.80 21.65
CA ILE A 894 81.20 -53.93 21.17
C ILE A 894 81.81 -55.23 21.71
N LYS A 895 82.68 -55.88 20.93
CA LYS A 895 83.55 -56.97 21.40
C LYS A 895 84.83 -56.31 21.93
N ARG A 896 85.17 -56.51 23.21
CA ARG A 896 86.44 -56.02 23.76
C ARG A 896 87.58 -57.00 23.47
#